data_AF-A0A8H7R9L7-F1
#
_entry.id   AF-A0A8H7R9L7-F1
#
_cell.length_a   1.000
_cell.length_b   1.000
_cell.length_c   1.000
_cell.angle_alpha   90.00
_cell.angle_beta   90.00
_cell.angle_gamma   90.00
#
_symmetry.space_group_name_H-M   'P 1'
#
loop_
_entity.id
_entity.type
_entity.pdbx_description
1 polymer ?
#
loop_
_entity_poly.entity_id
_entity_poly.type
_entity_poly.pdbx_seq_one_letter_code
_entity_poly.pdbx_strand_id
1 'polypeptide(L)'
;MSQQQTNNKPDLKELAKVLSDAYYNILQHSTLTPPQIINNLKQLAQYSNDLPTSWFTPQFIDTMIALKSKFMLEGQLEGLASIIALFSSWLRRLDSMDDSRLKLVMDTLLELLLSTENRYLTLQKDAWIGWVSLIGKSQDIALLDGMTKVLELYTLNHDDQRTNGISEALDAGVAHALAQTNALNDFEVESCQKLLHAHIQFSAKRQDGPRAIMTAIEHVVDVRSQEKPQSRAEADLSTLVHMANDVVKDQPETLAMNFTCLAVLAGVVLREDAEKTFIIQLDMAVDKVISSEHINDFAINQDIIAFFAGRCIIQIPSELVFEMKNLSTLLKLLSASLLTSPSTFNNSDLIHRLQNTPAITNEITQLTNQPLFKDIGRISRAMAKIIEILLLKKQSADVVQSIVDRLVGFSYNVFFDWDQYIMNTADKSMTQEETKNFEDLENVVWTIFKSMTFAFTVILKSIAVDIPDGKGLIQVPNAAQDIISIYANFNFITEYLGDGAGRQAYQDTLTNAVAYLLHEDNQCELNKLLSLAFKEYAPSKFVHDGKPSVELLSMVKQSRLTFFTDLIEQVMSNIDDQVLENDILPVIYPVLKWKRIENKDLYESAHTAVISAFIAEKPISRELAGVYAKILIDNFPEPMNLDQFRFGFNTLIQALCGLDDALAWLTVNQLIQKIHSLENEKDIVLRNEYTTALIDLLKPLSLGPFFPSILDEIRKLILSQETIIMQKATMKILFETVSGSGISDMRRTEAVGWFLELKRELKM
;
A
#
# COMPACT_ATOMS: atom_id res chain seq x y z
N MET A 1 -17.18 -13.60 -31.67
CA MET A 1 -17.77 -13.23 -32.97
C MET A 1 -16.76 -12.40 -33.73
N SER A 2 -16.22 -12.96 -34.80
CA SER A 2 -15.21 -12.39 -35.68
C SER A 2 -15.88 -11.42 -36.66
N GLN A 3 -15.69 -10.12 -36.48
CA GLN A 3 -15.96 -9.13 -37.52
C GLN A 3 -14.69 -8.92 -38.35
N GLN A 4 -14.79 -9.30 -39.62
CA GLN A 4 -13.81 -9.05 -40.67
C GLN A 4 -13.60 -7.54 -40.84
N GLN A 5 -12.44 -7.03 -40.45
CA GLN A 5 -11.93 -5.76 -40.96
C GLN A 5 -11.49 -5.98 -42.42
N THR A 6 -12.25 -5.41 -43.34
CA THR A 6 -11.86 -5.28 -44.75
C THR A 6 -10.65 -4.35 -44.86
N ASN A 7 -9.51 -4.95 -45.20
CA ASN A 7 -8.26 -4.30 -45.57
C ASN A 7 -8.43 -3.59 -46.94
N ASN A 8 -9.00 -2.38 -46.96
CA ASN A 8 -8.89 -1.47 -48.11
C ASN A 8 -7.71 -0.54 -47.89
N LYS A 9 -6.49 -0.98 -48.27
CA LYS A 9 -5.39 -0.03 -48.49
C LYS A 9 -5.72 0.75 -49.77
N PRO A 10 -5.80 2.09 -49.73
CA PRO A 10 -6.06 2.88 -50.93
C PRO A 10 -4.95 2.63 -51.97
N ASP A 11 -5.30 2.52 -53.25
CA ASP A 11 -4.32 2.45 -54.34
C ASP A 11 -3.47 3.73 -54.30
N LEU A 12 -2.20 3.59 -53.93
CA LEU A 12 -1.27 4.70 -53.75
C LEU A 12 -1.10 5.54 -55.04
N LYS A 13 -1.26 4.92 -56.22
CA LYS A 13 -1.20 5.64 -57.50
C LYS A 13 -2.45 6.49 -57.73
N GLU A 14 -3.61 5.95 -57.39
CA GLU A 14 -4.88 6.67 -57.48
C GLU A 14 -4.93 7.81 -56.47
N LEU A 15 -4.49 7.56 -55.24
CA LEU A 15 -4.40 8.58 -54.19
C LEU A 15 -3.42 9.70 -54.57
N ALA A 16 -2.23 9.38 -55.08
CA ALA A 16 -1.26 10.38 -55.53
C ALA A 16 -1.82 11.26 -56.66
N LYS A 17 -2.58 10.66 -57.60
CA LYS A 17 -3.26 11.40 -58.66
C LYS A 17 -4.33 12.34 -58.09
N VAL A 18 -5.19 11.85 -57.19
CA VAL A 18 -6.24 12.65 -56.54
C VAL A 18 -5.64 13.84 -55.78
N LEU A 19 -4.56 13.62 -55.00
CA LEU A 19 -3.89 14.68 -54.26
C LEU A 19 -3.20 15.69 -55.18
N SER A 20 -2.59 15.22 -56.27
CA SER A 20 -1.97 16.10 -57.27
C SER A 20 -3.01 16.96 -57.97
N ASP A 21 -4.12 16.37 -58.39
CA ASP A 21 -5.24 17.09 -59.02
C ASP A 21 -5.82 18.13 -58.05
N ALA A 22 -6.00 17.76 -56.78
CA ALA A 22 -6.44 18.69 -55.73
C ALA A 22 -5.46 19.86 -55.53
N TYR A 23 -4.15 19.60 -55.52
CA TYR A 23 -3.12 20.64 -55.42
C TYR A 23 -3.19 21.65 -56.59
N TYR A 24 -3.25 21.19 -57.83
CA TYR A 24 -3.34 22.07 -59.00
C TYR A 24 -4.68 22.82 -59.07
N ASN A 25 -5.78 22.18 -58.66
CA ASN A 25 -7.09 22.82 -58.56
C ASN A 25 -7.07 24.00 -57.59
N ILE A 26 -6.38 23.87 -56.45
CA ILE A 26 -6.24 24.98 -55.50
C ILE A 26 -5.40 26.12 -56.08
N LEU A 27 -4.30 25.84 -56.79
CA LEU A 27 -3.53 26.89 -57.48
C LEU A 27 -4.37 27.65 -58.52
N GLN A 28 -5.40 27.01 -59.08
CA GLN A 28 -6.34 27.59 -60.04
C GLN A 28 -7.70 27.96 -59.39
N HIS A 29 -7.75 28.21 -58.09
CA HIS A 29 -9.00 28.44 -57.33
C HIS A 29 -9.95 29.50 -57.92
N SER A 30 -9.46 30.46 -58.73
CA SER A 30 -10.29 31.47 -59.38
C SER A 30 -11.36 30.91 -60.32
N THR A 31 -11.19 29.67 -60.80
CA THR A 31 -12.15 28.98 -61.70
C THR A 31 -13.09 28.03 -60.97
N LEU A 32 -12.97 27.89 -59.65
CA LEU A 32 -13.69 26.91 -58.84
C LEU A 32 -14.76 27.56 -57.94
N THR A 33 -15.83 26.80 -57.69
CA THR A 33 -16.84 27.20 -56.70
C THR A 33 -16.35 26.97 -55.26
N PRO A 34 -16.82 27.73 -54.25
CA PRO A 34 -16.38 27.57 -52.86
C PRO A 34 -16.45 26.14 -52.30
N PRO A 35 -17.52 25.34 -52.54
CA PRO A 35 -17.55 23.93 -52.10
C PRO A 35 -16.49 23.06 -52.76
N GLN A 36 -16.17 23.30 -54.03
CA GLN A 36 -15.09 22.58 -54.73
C GLN A 36 -13.73 22.94 -54.13
N ILE A 37 -13.49 24.21 -53.79
CA ILE A 37 -12.26 24.65 -53.13
C ILE A 37 -12.12 23.97 -51.76
N ILE A 38 -13.18 23.98 -50.94
CA ILE A 38 -13.19 23.35 -49.61
C ILE A 38 -12.92 21.84 -49.72
N ASN A 39 -13.56 21.14 -50.67
CA ASN A 39 -13.35 19.70 -50.86
C ASN A 39 -11.90 19.36 -51.25
N ASN A 40 -11.30 20.12 -52.19
CA ASN A 40 -9.89 19.91 -52.57
C ASN A 40 -8.94 20.21 -51.41
N LEU A 41 -9.19 21.28 -50.62
CA LEU A 41 -8.38 21.57 -49.42
C LEU A 41 -8.50 20.48 -48.36
N LYS A 42 -9.71 19.95 -48.14
CA LYS A 42 -9.96 18.88 -47.17
C LYS A 42 -9.22 17.60 -47.54
N GLN A 43 -9.19 17.25 -48.82
CA GLN A 43 -8.41 16.12 -49.33
C GLN A 43 -6.91 16.30 -49.07
N LEU A 44 -6.36 17.49 -49.31
CA LEU A 44 -4.96 17.79 -49.02
C LEU A 44 -4.66 17.77 -47.51
N ALA A 45 -5.55 18.37 -46.70
CA ALA A 45 -5.39 18.45 -45.25
C ALA A 45 -5.42 17.06 -44.59
N GLN A 46 -6.27 16.15 -45.08
CA GLN A 46 -6.36 14.77 -44.58
C GLN A 46 -5.02 14.02 -44.64
N TYR A 47 -4.19 14.30 -45.65
CA TYR A 47 -2.86 13.70 -45.83
C TYR A 47 -1.73 14.70 -45.58
N SER A 48 -1.99 15.78 -44.85
CA SER A 48 -1.07 16.91 -44.71
C SER A 48 0.32 16.54 -44.19
N ASN A 49 0.44 15.54 -43.30
CA ASN A 49 1.73 15.05 -42.78
C ASN A 49 2.55 14.28 -43.82
N ASP A 50 1.88 13.67 -44.80
CA ASP A 50 2.48 12.80 -45.82
C ASP A 50 2.71 13.52 -47.16
N LEU A 51 2.20 14.76 -47.32
CA LEU A 51 2.43 15.56 -48.51
C LEU A 51 3.93 15.90 -48.67
N PRO A 52 4.51 15.84 -49.87
CA PRO A 52 5.90 16.25 -50.09
C PRO A 52 6.14 17.70 -49.64
N THR A 53 7.25 17.98 -48.95
CA THR A 53 7.61 19.36 -48.55
C THR A 53 7.77 20.28 -49.77
N SER A 54 8.16 19.73 -50.91
CA SER A 54 8.24 20.44 -52.21
C SER A 54 6.90 20.97 -52.72
N TRP A 55 5.76 20.51 -52.19
CA TRP A 55 4.44 21.02 -52.55
C TRP A 55 4.09 22.32 -51.84
N PHE A 56 4.77 22.66 -50.74
CA PHE A 56 4.59 23.95 -50.06
C PHE A 56 5.37 25.05 -50.78
N THR A 57 5.05 25.23 -52.07
CA THR A 57 5.66 26.26 -52.90
C THR A 57 5.19 27.66 -52.48
N PRO A 58 5.94 28.72 -52.80
CA PRO A 58 5.52 30.09 -52.52
C PRO A 58 4.13 30.43 -53.03
N GLN A 59 3.85 30.03 -54.27
CA GLN A 59 2.56 30.25 -54.90
C GLN A 59 1.41 29.53 -54.18
N PHE A 60 1.65 28.31 -53.67
CA PHE A 60 0.64 27.55 -52.93
C PHE A 60 0.36 28.20 -51.57
N ILE A 61 1.39 28.66 -50.86
CA ILE A 61 1.24 29.35 -49.58
C ILE A 61 0.50 30.69 -49.76
N ASP A 62 0.87 31.49 -50.77
CA ASP A 62 0.17 32.75 -51.09
C ASP A 62 -1.31 32.52 -51.43
N THR A 63 -1.59 31.44 -52.16
CA THR A 63 -2.97 31.03 -52.47
C THR A 63 -3.75 30.67 -51.20
N MET A 64 -3.14 29.92 -50.28
CA MET A 64 -3.76 29.60 -48.99
C MET A 64 -3.99 30.85 -48.13
N ILE A 65 -3.07 31.81 -48.11
CA ILE A 65 -3.22 33.09 -47.38
C ILE A 65 -4.40 33.90 -47.95
N ALA A 66 -4.51 33.98 -49.29
CA ALA A 66 -5.62 34.65 -49.96
C ALA A 66 -6.98 33.97 -49.67
N LEU A 67 -7.02 32.64 -49.76
CA LEU A 67 -8.22 31.85 -49.45
C LEU A 67 -8.61 31.92 -47.96
N LYS A 68 -7.63 31.95 -47.05
CA LYS A 68 -7.88 32.15 -45.60
C LYS A 68 -8.63 33.45 -45.35
N SER A 69 -8.16 34.55 -45.93
CA SER A 69 -8.78 35.87 -45.75
C SER A 69 -10.24 35.86 -46.23
N LYS A 70 -10.49 35.20 -47.36
CA LYS A 70 -11.85 35.00 -47.89
C LYS A 70 -12.71 34.14 -46.98
N PHE A 71 -12.21 32.99 -46.51
CA PHE A 71 -12.98 32.08 -45.66
C PHE A 71 -13.25 32.61 -44.26
N MET A 72 -12.37 33.44 -43.71
CA MET A 72 -12.65 34.17 -42.47
C MET A 72 -13.81 35.16 -42.64
N LEU A 73 -13.82 35.95 -43.74
CA LEU A 73 -14.91 36.89 -44.03
C LEU A 73 -16.25 36.17 -44.30
N GLU A 74 -16.20 35.03 -45.00
CA GLU A 74 -17.39 34.26 -45.39
C GLU A 74 -17.85 33.25 -44.32
N GLY A 75 -17.12 33.12 -43.20
CA GLY A 75 -17.46 32.18 -42.12
C GLY A 75 -17.34 30.69 -42.47
N GLN A 76 -16.51 30.34 -43.46
CA GLN A 76 -16.35 28.97 -43.96
C GLN A 76 -15.37 28.14 -43.12
N LEU A 77 -15.86 27.58 -42.01
CA LEU A 77 -15.03 26.88 -41.01
C LEU A 77 -14.28 25.66 -41.55
N GLU A 78 -14.90 24.84 -42.42
CA GLU A 78 -14.25 23.63 -42.96
C GLU A 78 -13.07 23.95 -43.88
N GLY A 79 -13.21 25.00 -44.69
CA GLY A 79 -12.13 25.51 -45.54
C GLY A 79 -10.99 26.07 -44.69
N LEU A 80 -11.32 26.83 -43.64
CA LEU A 80 -10.35 27.36 -42.69
C LEU A 80 -9.61 26.23 -41.95
N ALA A 81 -10.32 25.20 -41.47
CA ALA A 81 -9.71 24.01 -40.85
C ALA A 81 -8.65 23.35 -41.72
N SER A 82 -9.00 23.16 -42.99
CA SER A 82 -8.09 22.52 -43.94
C SER A 82 -6.84 23.38 -44.19
N ILE A 83 -6.98 24.70 -44.26
CA ILE A 83 -5.84 25.62 -44.41
C ILE A 83 -4.96 25.62 -43.15
N ILE A 84 -5.54 25.69 -41.95
CA ILE A 84 -4.78 25.70 -40.69
C ILE A 84 -4.00 24.39 -40.50
N ALA A 85 -4.60 23.24 -40.82
CA ALA A 85 -3.91 21.95 -40.79
C ALA A 85 -2.71 21.91 -41.77
N LEU A 86 -2.88 22.46 -42.98
CA LEU A 86 -1.81 22.54 -43.97
C LEU A 86 -0.70 23.51 -43.54
N PHE A 87 -1.03 24.68 -42.98
CA PHE A 87 -0.06 25.61 -42.38
C PHE A 87 0.69 24.96 -41.23
N SER A 88 -0.01 24.30 -40.30
CA SER A 88 0.60 23.58 -39.18
C SER A 88 1.55 22.47 -39.63
N SER A 89 1.19 21.71 -40.67
CA SER A 89 2.06 20.70 -41.28
C SER A 89 3.28 21.30 -41.99
N TRP A 90 3.11 22.46 -42.63
CA TRP A 90 4.21 23.19 -43.26
C TRP A 90 5.24 23.67 -42.23
N LEU A 91 4.79 24.37 -41.17
CA LEU A 91 5.65 24.92 -40.13
C LEU A 91 6.48 23.84 -39.41
N ARG A 92 5.85 22.70 -39.10
CA ARG A 92 6.53 21.55 -38.48
C ARG A 92 7.70 21.04 -39.31
N ARG A 93 7.58 21.08 -40.64
CA ARG A 93 8.55 20.53 -41.60
C ARG A 93 9.39 21.60 -42.29
N LEU A 94 9.38 22.82 -41.77
CA LEU A 94 10.17 23.93 -42.30
C LEU A 94 11.64 23.75 -41.91
N ASP A 95 12.52 23.77 -42.92
CA ASP A 95 13.98 23.60 -42.80
C ASP A 95 14.74 24.95 -42.71
N SER A 96 14.16 26.05 -43.23
CA SER A 96 14.75 27.40 -43.19
C SER A 96 13.70 28.45 -42.83
N MET A 97 14.10 29.42 -42.02
CA MET A 97 13.24 30.46 -41.43
C MET A 97 13.28 31.78 -42.21
N ASP A 98 13.95 31.82 -43.37
CA ASP A 98 14.14 33.02 -44.21
C ASP A 98 12.94 33.30 -45.15
N ASP A 99 11.86 32.54 -45.04
CA ASP A 99 10.68 32.72 -45.89
C ASP A 99 9.86 33.94 -45.44
N SER A 100 9.75 34.96 -46.29
CA SER A 100 8.97 36.18 -46.01
C SER A 100 7.49 35.92 -45.72
N ARG A 101 6.95 34.78 -46.15
CA ARG A 101 5.56 34.36 -45.90
C ARG A 101 5.37 33.75 -44.50
N LEU A 102 6.45 33.33 -43.83
CA LEU A 102 6.40 32.77 -42.48
C LEU A 102 5.71 33.73 -41.51
N LYS A 103 6.08 35.01 -41.51
CA LYS A 103 5.48 36.02 -40.65
C LYS A 103 3.96 36.13 -40.86
N LEU A 104 3.50 36.13 -42.11
CA LEU A 104 2.07 36.23 -42.44
C LEU A 104 1.26 35.01 -41.97
N VAL A 105 1.84 33.81 -42.10
CA VAL A 105 1.23 32.58 -41.60
C VAL A 105 1.21 32.59 -40.07
N MET A 106 2.28 33.03 -39.43
CA MET A 106 2.35 33.17 -37.97
C MET A 106 1.34 34.17 -37.43
N ASP A 107 1.28 35.38 -38.00
CA ASP A 107 0.27 36.39 -37.64
C ASP A 107 -1.16 35.83 -37.79
N THR A 108 -1.39 35.00 -38.82
CA THR A 108 -2.67 34.30 -39.03
C THR A 108 -2.98 33.26 -37.95
N LEU A 109 -2.00 32.43 -37.56
CA LEU A 109 -2.20 31.44 -36.49
C LEU A 109 -2.44 32.15 -35.15
N LEU A 110 -1.69 33.21 -34.85
CA LEU A 110 -1.85 33.98 -33.62
C LEU A 110 -3.21 34.68 -33.56
N GLU A 111 -3.66 35.29 -34.66
CA GLU A 111 -4.99 35.91 -34.76
C GLU A 111 -6.10 34.90 -34.40
N LEU A 112 -5.98 33.67 -34.91
CA LEU A 112 -6.92 32.59 -34.63
C LEU A 112 -6.85 32.11 -33.17
N LEU A 113 -5.64 31.95 -32.64
CA LEU A 113 -5.40 31.56 -31.24
C LEU A 113 -5.93 32.60 -30.26
N LEU A 114 -5.84 33.88 -30.60
CA LEU A 114 -6.33 35.00 -29.80
C LEU A 114 -7.81 35.32 -30.01
N SER A 115 -8.50 34.62 -30.91
CA SER A 115 -9.93 34.80 -31.12
C SER A 115 -10.73 34.31 -29.91
N THR A 116 -11.78 35.04 -29.53
CA THR A 116 -12.70 34.66 -28.45
C THR A 116 -13.92 33.86 -28.92
N GLU A 117 -14.01 33.54 -30.22
CA GLU A 117 -15.19 32.89 -30.78
C GLU A 117 -15.14 31.36 -30.64
N ASN A 118 -16.13 30.77 -29.96
CA ASN A 118 -16.19 29.33 -29.69
C ASN A 118 -16.20 28.44 -30.94
N ARG A 119 -16.66 28.95 -32.09
CA ARG A 119 -16.66 28.23 -33.36
C ARG A 119 -15.26 27.85 -33.88
N TYR A 120 -14.20 28.45 -33.33
CA TYR A 120 -12.82 28.21 -33.73
C TYR A 120 -12.05 27.26 -32.80
N LEU A 121 -12.66 26.71 -31.75
CA LEU A 121 -11.96 25.91 -30.73
C LEU A 121 -11.19 24.71 -31.32
N THR A 122 -11.77 24.03 -32.30
CA THR A 122 -11.10 22.90 -32.99
C THR A 122 -9.91 23.36 -33.83
N LEU A 123 -10.01 24.55 -34.44
CA LEU A 123 -8.96 25.15 -35.25
C LEU A 123 -7.80 25.66 -34.39
N GLN A 124 -8.10 26.16 -33.20
CA GLN A 124 -7.13 26.67 -32.24
C GLN A 124 -6.13 25.58 -31.82
N LYS A 125 -6.56 24.32 -31.71
CA LYS A 125 -5.64 23.20 -31.43
C LYS A 125 -4.59 23.00 -32.52
N ASP A 126 -5.01 22.94 -33.77
CA ASP A 126 -4.10 22.72 -34.90
C ASP A 126 -3.17 23.92 -35.11
N ALA A 127 -3.70 25.14 -34.90
CA ALA A 127 -2.92 26.38 -34.91
C ALA A 127 -1.88 26.41 -33.79
N TRP A 128 -2.24 25.95 -32.58
CA TRP A 128 -1.33 25.87 -31.43
C TRP A 128 -0.19 24.89 -31.68
N ILE A 129 -0.49 23.70 -32.21
CA ILE A 129 0.52 22.70 -32.58
C ILE A 129 1.48 23.27 -33.63
N GLY A 130 0.96 23.99 -34.62
CA GLY A 130 1.76 24.65 -35.65
C GLY A 130 2.67 25.73 -35.08
N TRP A 131 2.12 26.57 -34.20
CA TRP A 131 2.87 27.64 -33.50
C TRP A 131 4.03 27.08 -32.67
N VAL A 132 3.73 26.12 -31.79
CA VAL A 132 4.71 25.52 -30.87
C VAL A 132 5.82 24.78 -31.62
N SER A 133 5.54 24.21 -32.80
CA SER A 133 6.53 23.46 -33.57
C SER A 133 7.73 24.27 -34.11
N LEU A 134 7.64 25.59 -34.05
CA LEU A 134 8.75 26.47 -34.44
C LEU A 134 9.73 26.73 -33.30
N ILE A 135 9.35 26.42 -32.05
CA ILE A 135 10.24 26.60 -30.90
C ILE A 135 11.50 25.74 -31.09
N GLY A 136 12.66 26.33 -30.84
CA GLY A 136 13.96 25.68 -30.98
C GLY A 136 14.57 25.81 -32.38
N LYS A 137 13.82 26.31 -33.38
CA LYS A 137 14.33 26.51 -34.75
C LYS A 137 14.97 27.89 -34.97
N SER A 138 14.30 28.98 -34.60
CA SER A 138 14.83 30.37 -34.48
C SER A 138 13.72 31.34 -34.06
N GLN A 139 14.07 32.53 -33.52
CA GLN A 139 13.13 33.59 -33.07
C GLN A 139 12.24 33.20 -31.88
N ASP A 140 12.76 32.38 -30.96
CA ASP A 140 12.01 31.84 -29.83
C ASP A 140 11.33 32.92 -28.97
N ILE A 141 11.96 34.08 -28.76
CA ILE A 141 11.40 35.18 -27.95
C ILE A 141 10.00 35.60 -28.45
N ALA A 142 9.84 35.86 -29.75
CA ALA A 142 8.55 36.29 -30.31
C ALA A 142 7.49 35.18 -30.25
N LEU A 143 7.93 33.91 -30.35
CA LEU A 143 7.05 32.75 -30.23
C LEU A 143 6.56 32.58 -28.79
N LEU A 144 7.45 32.70 -27.81
CA LEU A 144 7.15 32.64 -26.38
C LEU A 144 6.22 33.77 -25.95
N ASP A 145 6.42 34.99 -26.45
CA ASP A 145 5.52 36.13 -26.22
C ASP A 145 4.11 35.87 -26.76
N GLY A 146 4.01 35.26 -27.94
CA GLY A 146 2.72 34.85 -28.51
C GLY A 146 2.02 33.79 -27.66
N MET A 147 2.76 32.77 -27.20
CA MET A 147 2.22 31.74 -26.29
C MET A 147 1.73 32.33 -24.96
N THR A 148 2.49 33.28 -24.40
CA THR A 148 2.14 34.01 -23.17
C THR A 148 0.79 34.72 -23.33
N LYS A 149 0.60 35.47 -24.41
CA LYS A 149 -0.68 36.16 -24.71
C LYS A 149 -1.86 35.20 -24.84
N VAL A 150 -1.64 34.00 -25.40
CA VAL A 150 -2.68 32.98 -25.50
C VAL A 150 -3.08 32.50 -24.11
N LEU A 151 -2.12 32.16 -23.24
CA LEU A 151 -2.42 31.74 -21.86
C LEU A 151 -3.12 32.85 -21.06
N GLU A 152 -2.67 34.10 -21.19
CA GLU A 152 -3.30 35.26 -20.56
C GLU A 152 -4.75 35.43 -21.02
N LEU A 153 -5.04 35.25 -22.31
CA LEU A 153 -6.39 35.33 -22.85
C LEU A 153 -7.32 34.28 -22.22
N TYR A 154 -6.84 33.03 -22.11
CA TYR A 154 -7.61 31.94 -21.49
C TYR A 154 -7.74 32.09 -19.98
N THR A 155 -6.79 32.77 -19.34
CA THR A 155 -6.85 33.11 -17.91
C THR A 155 -7.88 34.22 -17.65
N LEU A 156 -7.91 35.26 -18.50
CA LEU A 156 -8.83 36.39 -18.38
C LEU A 156 -10.27 36.04 -18.76
N ASN A 157 -10.47 35.23 -19.81
CA ASN A 157 -11.78 34.81 -20.31
C ASN A 157 -12.04 33.34 -19.96
N HIS A 158 -11.87 32.99 -18.69
CA HIS A 158 -12.04 31.62 -18.23
C HIS A 158 -13.49 31.14 -18.47
N ASP A 159 -13.62 30.17 -19.36
CA ASP A 159 -14.84 29.43 -19.67
C ASP A 159 -14.50 27.95 -19.55
N ASP A 160 -15.14 27.23 -18.63
CA ASP A 160 -14.87 25.81 -18.33
C ASP A 160 -14.93 24.94 -19.59
N GLN A 161 -15.93 25.15 -20.45
CA GLN A 161 -16.12 24.31 -21.64
C GLN A 161 -14.98 24.53 -22.64
N ARG A 162 -14.61 25.79 -22.85
CA ARG A 162 -13.55 26.17 -23.79
C ARG A 162 -12.17 25.78 -23.26
N THR A 163 -11.94 26.00 -21.97
CA THR A 163 -10.68 25.71 -21.27
C THR A 163 -10.41 24.22 -21.27
N ASN A 164 -11.38 23.39 -20.86
CA ASN A 164 -11.26 21.94 -20.90
C ASN A 164 -11.08 21.41 -22.33
N GLY A 165 -11.59 22.14 -23.32
CA GLY A 165 -11.42 21.81 -24.72
C GLY A 165 -9.96 21.86 -25.18
N ILE A 166 -9.14 22.80 -24.71
CA ILE A 166 -7.78 23.06 -25.23
C ILE A 166 -6.65 22.90 -24.19
N SER A 167 -6.97 22.80 -22.90
CA SER A 167 -6.03 22.81 -21.78
C SER A 167 -4.86 21.85 -21.93
N GLU A 168 -5.12 20.58 -22.26
CA GLU A 168 -4.08 19.56 -22.47
C GLU A 168 -3.08 19.95 -23.57
N ALA A 169 -3.58 20.56 -24.66
CA ALA A 169 -2.73 21.02 -25.74
C ALA A 169 -1.88 22.22 -25.29
N LEU A 170 -2.44 23.14 -24.52
CA LEU A 170 -1.69 24.27 -23.94
C LEU A 170 -0.58 23.79 -23.01
N ASP A 171 -0.90 22.88 -22.08
CA ASP A 171 0.05 22.30 -21.12
C ASP A 171 1.21 21.59 -21.85
N ALA A 172 0.89 20.73 -22.83
CA ALA A 172 1.89 20.05 -23.65
C ALA A 172 2.72 21.03 -24.50
N GLY A 173 2.10 22.11 -24.99
CA GLY A 173 2.77 23.13 -25.76
C GLY A 173 3.77 23.94 -24.94
N VAL A 174 3.39 24.34 -23.73
CA VAL A 174 4.31 25.02 -22.79
C VAL A 174 5.45 24.08 -22.39
N ALA A 175 5.15 22.81 -22.08
CA ALA A 175 6.16 21.81 -21.77
C ALA A 175 7.17 21.66 -22.93
N HIS A 176 6.69 21.51 -24.16
CA HIS A 176 7.54 21.43 -25.34
C HIS A 176 8.38 22.71 -25.53
N ALA A 177 7.77 23.88 -25.37
CA ALA A 177 8.45 25.14 -25.58
C ALA A 177 9.60 25.34 -24.59
N LEU A 178 9.35 25.11 -23.31
CA LEU A 178 10.40 25.18 -22.28
C LEU A 178 11.45 24.07 -22.45
N ALA A 179 11.06 22.90 -22.98
CA ALA A 179 11.98 21.79 -23.24
C ALA A 179 12.90 22.02 -24.45
N GLN A 180 12.47 22.77 -25.48
CA GLN A 180 13.18 22.89 -26.76
C GLN A 180 13.74 24.29 -27.06
N THR A 181 13.30 25.32 -26.35
CA THR A 181 13.72 26.71 -26.62
C THR A 181 15.23 26.92 -26.47
N ASN A 182 15.82 27.76 -27.32
CA ASN A 182 17.19 28.24 -27.17
C ASN A 182 17.28 29.48 -26.25
N ALA A 183 16.13 30.07 -25.86
CA ALA A 183 16.06 31.22 -24.97
C ALA A 183 16.21 30.87 -23.47
N LEU A 184 16.35 29.58 -23.13
CA LEU A 184 16.64 29.12 -21.77
C LEU A 184 18.13 29.28 -21.46
N ASN A 185 18.61 30.53 -21.53
CA ASN A 185 19.97 30.93 -21.23
C ASN A 185 19.94 32.20 -20.37
N ASP A 186 21.04 32.49 -19.67
CA ASP A 186 21.09 33.57 -18.68
C ASP A 186 20.76 34.98 -19.22
N PHE A 187 20.81 35.18 -20.54
CA PHE A 187 20.56 36.47 -21.18
C PHE A 187 19.12 36.65 -21.67
N GLU A 188 18.39 35.56 -21.95
CA GLU A 188 17.08 35.59 -22.62
C GLU A 188 15.96 34.90 -21.82
N VAL A 189 16.26 34.43 -20.59
CA VAL A 189 15.34 33.69 -19.71
C VAL A 189 14.05 34.45 -19.36
N GLU A 190 14.04 35.78 -19.46
CA GLU A 190 12.89 36.63 -19.12
C GLU A 190 11.61 36.22 -19.89
N SER A 191 11.74 35.81 -21.15
CA SER A 191 10.60 35.36 -21.97
C SER A 191 10.07 34.00 -21.50
N CYS A 192 10.96 33.12 -21.03
CA CYS A 192 10.59 31.83 -20.44
C CYS A 192 9.92 32.04 -19.07
N GLN A 193 10.43 32.99 -18.26
CA GLN A 193 9.83 33.39 -16.98
C GLN A 193 8.39 33.90 -17.16
N LYS A 194 8.16 34.79 -18.14
CA LYS A 194 6.82 35.30 -18.45
C LYS A 194 5.87 34.19 -18.88
N LEU A 195 6.33 33.28 -19.73
CA LEU A 195 5.52 32.13 -20.16
C LEU A 195 5.16 31.23 -18.98
N LEU A 196 6.12 30.90 -18.12
CA LEU A 196 5.91 30.08 -16.93
C LEU A 196 4.94 30.77 -15.96
N HIS A 197 5.08 32.08 -15.74
CA HIS A 197 4.17 32.86 -14.90
C HIS A 197 2.73 32.83 -15.44
N ALA A 198 2.54 33.04 -16.74
CA ALA A 198 1.22 32.93 -17.38
C ALA A 198 0.66 31.51 -17.29
N HIS A 199 1.50 30.47 -17.36
CA HIS A 199 1.08 29.08 -17.18
C HIS A 199 0.64 28.77 -15.74
N ILE A 200 1.32 29.33 -14.75
CA ILE A 200 0.93 29.24 -13.33
C ILE A 200 -0.43 29.89 -13.11
N GLN A 201 -0.65 31.10 -13.65
CA GLN A 201 -1.93 31.82 -13.53
C GLN A 201 -3.07 31.06 -14.21
N PHE A 202 -2.84 30.55 -15.42
CA PHE A 202 -3.80 29.73 -16.16
C PHE A 202 -4.15 28.45 -15.39
N SER A 203 -3.12 27.73 -14.92
CA SER A 203 -3.29 26.48 -14.16
C SER A 203 -3.99 26.70 -12.83
N ALA A 204 -3.79 27.84 -12.17
CA ALA A 204 -4.41 28.13 -10.87
C ALA A 204 -5.94 28.28 -10.95
N LYS A 205 -6.49 28.49 -12.15
CA LYS A 205 -7.95 28.54 -12.38
C LYS A 205 -8.57 27.18 -12.68
N ARG A 206 -7.77 26.10 -12.68
CA ARG A 206 -8.21 24.74 -13.03
C ARG A 206 -8.05 23.79 -11.85
N GLN A 207 -8.99 22.87 -11.70
CA GLN A 207 -8.93 21.85 -10.66
C GLN A 207 -7.75 20.87 -10.87
N ASP A 208 -7.46 20.50 -12.12
CA ASP A 208 -6.34 19.62 -12.48
C ASP A 208 -5.02 20.37 -12.70
N GLY A 209 -5.04 21.70 -12.63
CA GLY A 209 -3.94 22.59 -12.99
C GLY A 209 -2.63 22.31 -12.26
N PRO A 210 -2.60 22.19 -10.91
CA PRO A 210 -1.38 21.86 -10.17
C PRO A 210 -0.73 20.55 -10.65
N ARG A 211 -1.53 19.53 -10.98
CA ARG A 211 -0.98 18.27 -11.48
C ARG A 211 -0.46 18.41 -12.91
N ALA A 212 -1.21 19.09 -13.78
CA ALA A 212 -0.85 19.29 -15.17
C ALA A 212 0.46 20.07 -15.32
N ILE A 213 0.63 21.17 -14.57
CA ILE A 213 1.87 21.95 -14.61
C ILE A 213 3.07 21.19 -14.02
N MET A 214 2.86 20.40 -12.95
CA MET A 214 3.93 19.53 -12.43
C MET A 214 4.42 18.56 -13.51
N THR A 215 3.51 17.85 -14.18
CA THR A 215 3.86 16.92 -15.26
C THR A 215 4.52 17.62 -16.45
N ALA A 216 4.08 18.84 -16.79
CA ALA A 216 4.72 19.65 -17.82
C ALA A 216 6.18 19.98 -17.46
N ILE A 217 6.44 20.39 -16.21
CA ILE A 217 7.79 20.73 -15.75
C ILE A 217 8.67 19.49 -15.58
N GLU A 218 8.14 18.37 -15.09
CA GLU A 218 8.85 17.08 -15.06
C GLU A 218 9.31 16.69 -16.47
N HIS A 219 8.45 16.85 -17.48
CA HIS A 219 8.82 16.61 -18.88
C HIS A 219 9.95 17.54 -19.37
N VAL A 220 9.91 18.82 -19.00
CA VAL A 220 10.98 19.78 -19.34
C VAL A 220 12.31 19.32 -18.75
N VAL A 221 12.32 18.93 -17.47
CA VAL A 221 13.51 18.40 -16.79
C VAL A 221 14.02 17.13 -17.47
N ASP A 222 13.12 16.19 -17.78
CA ASP A 222 13.47 14.92 -18.44
C ASP A 222 14.16 15.15 -19.79
N VAL A 223 13.60 16.03 -20.63
CA VAL A 223 14.16 16.34 -21.95
C VAL A 223 15.50 17.07 -21.82
N ARG A 224 15.57 18.13 -21.01
CA ARG A 224 16.79 18.93 -20.83
C ARG A 224 17.93 18.16 -20.19
N SER A 225 17.62 17.20 -19.32
CA SER A 225 18.63 16.34 -18.68
C SER A 225 19.38 15.43 -19.67
N GLN A 226 18.81 15.22 -20.86
CA GLN A 226 19.38 14.38 -21.92
C GLN A 226 20.18 15.16 -22.97
N GLU A 227 20.28 16.49 -22.82
CA GLU A 227 21.02 17.37 -23.73
C GLU A 227 22.52 17.07 -23.76
N LYS A 228 23.15 17.30 -24.93
CA LYS A 228 24.59 17.09 -25.12
C LYS A 228 25.26 18.36 -25.61
N PRO A 229 26.42 18.75 -25.06
CA PRO A 229 27.21 18.07 -24.01
C PRO A 229 26.56 18.18 -22.61
N GLN A 230 26.96 17.31 -21.67
CA GLN A 230 26.42 17.28 -20.30
C GLN A 230 26.51 18.64 -19.58
N SER A 231 27.56 19.42 -19.86
CA SER A 231 27.73 20.78 -19.31
C SER A 231 26.62 21.74 -19.75
N ARG A 232 26.03 21.54 -20.93
CA ARG A 232 24.85 22.29 -21.38
C ARG A 232 23.61 21.85 -20.62
N ALA A 233 23.41 20.54 -20.44
CA ALA A 233 22.29 20.03 -19.65
C ALA A 233 22.31 20.56 -18.21
N GLU A 234 23.49 20.60 -17.58
CA GLU A 234 23.65 21.15 -16.22
C GLU A 234 23.36 22.66 -16.16
N ALA A 235 23.82 23.44 -17.15
CA ALA A 235 23.53 24.87 -17.23
C ALA A 235 22.04 25.15 -17.45
N ASP A 236 21.41 24.51 -18.45
CA ASP A 236 19.99 24.66 -18.76
C ASP A 236 19.11 24.29 -17.54
N LEU A 237 19.44 23.20 -16.83
CA LEU A 237 18.73 22.80 -15.62
C LEU A 237 18.95 23.78 -14.47
N SER A 238 20.14 24.35 -14.32
CA SER A 238 20.41 25.41 -13.32
C SER A 238 19.61 26.68 -13.62
N THR A 239 19.58 27.12 -14.88
CA THR A 239 18.76 28.25 -15.33
C THR A 239 17.26 27.97 -15.11
N LEU A 240 16.80 26.74 -15.36
CA LEU A 240 15.41 26.33 -15.11
C LEU A 240 15.04 26.39 -13.63
N VAL A 241 15.91 25.91 -12.73
CA VAL A 241 15.70 26.01 -11.28
C VAL A 241 15.70 27.46 -10.82
N HIS A 242 16.62 28.28 -11.33
CA HIS A 242 16.66 29.71 -11.02
C HIS A 242 15.36 30.41 -11.46
N MET A 243 14.91 30.14 -12.69
CA MET A 243 13.64 30.63 -13.22
C MET A 243 12.45 30.19 -12.38
N ALA A 244 12.35 28.91 -12.02
CA ALA A 244 11.26 28.38 -11.19
C ALA A 244 11.23 29.07 -9.81
N ASN A 245 12.39 29.24 -9.19
CA ASN A 245 12.53 29.97 -7.94
C ASN A 245 12.09 31.43 -8.09
N ASP A 246 12.55 32.12 -9.14
CA ASP A 246 12.23 33.53 -9.38
C ASP A 246 10.74 33.78 -9.59
N VAL A 247 10.08 32.96 -10.41
CA VAL A 247 8.64 33.11 -10.69
C VAL A 247 7.79 32.82 -9.45
N VAL A 248 8.30 32.03 -8.51
CA VAL A 248 7.61 31.65 -7.26
C VAL A 248 7.99 32.54 -6.07
N LYS A 249 8.97 33.46 -6.20
CA LYS A 249 9.35 34.40 -5.13
C LYS A 249 8.22 35.34 -4.76
N ASP A 250 7.38 35.71 -5.71
CA ASP A 250 6.21 36.53 -5.45
C ASP A 250 5.20 35.74 -4.61
N GLN A 251 4.78 36.30 -3.48
CA GLN A 251 3.87 35.60 -2.58
C GLN A 251 2.55 35.30 -3.31
N PRO A 252 2.13 34.03 -3.40
CA PRO A 252 0.92 33.68 -4.13
C PRO A 252 -0.29 34.35 -3.46
N GLU A 253 -1.08 35.08 -4.24
CA GLU A 253 -2.25 35.82 -3.71
C GLU A 253 -3.34 34.87 -3.21
N THR A 254 -3.50 33.72 -3.89
CA THR A 254 -4.53 32.73 -3.58
C THR A 254 -3.90 31.38 -3.21
N LEU A 255 -4.66 30.51 -2.55
CA LEU A 255 -4.24 29.15 -2.24
C LEU A 255 -4.02 28.33 -3.53
N ALA A 256 -4.89 28.49 -4.53
CA ALA A 256 -4.77 27.79 -5.81
C ALA A 256 -3.48 28.17 -6.55
N MET A 257 -3.08 29.45 -6.53
CA MET A 257 -1.77 29.88 -7.04
C MET A 257 -0.62 29.30 -6.24
N ASN A 258 -0.76 29.17 -4.92
CA ASN A 258 0.28 28.54 -4.10
C ASN A 258 0.48 27.07 -4.51
N PHE A 259 -0.60 26.32 -4.76
CA PHE A 259 -0.51 24.94 -5.23
C PHE A 259 0.12 24.81 -6.62
N THR A 260 -0.13 25.73 -7.54
CA THR A 260 0.56 25.71 -8.85
C THR A 260 2.02 26.11 -8.74
N CYS A 261 2.37 27.06 -7.87
CA CYS A 261 3.77 27.35 -7.54
C CYS A 261 4.49 26.13 -6.94
N LEU A 262 3.85 25.44 -5.99
CA LEU A 262 4.35 24.18 -5.43
C LEU A 262 4.54 23.10 -6.49
N ALA A 263 3.62 23.00 -7.45
CA ALA A 263 3.72 22.05 -8.56
C ALA A 263 4.93 22.32 -9.46
N VAL A 264 5.20 23.59 -9.77
CA VAL A 264 6.38 23.99 -10.56
C VAL A 264 7.65 23.61 -9.82
N LEU A 265 7.74 23.93 -8.52
CA LEU A 265 8.88 23.56 -7.70
C LEU A 265 9.02 22.03 -7.59
N ALA A 266 7.93 21.31 -7.33
CA ALA A 266 7.90 19.84 -7.27
C ALA A 266 8.42 19.19 -8.55
N GLY A 267 8.13 19.77 -9.71
CA GLY A 267 8.64 19.30 -11.00
C GLY A 267 10.16 19.45 -11.17
N VAL A 268 10.81 20.36 -10.43
CA VAL A 268 12.27 20.59 -10.46
C VAL A 268 13.01 20.13 -9.19
N VAL A 269 12.32 19.58 -8.18
CA VAL A 269 12.79 19.33 -6.79
C VAL A 269 13.95 18.31 -6.63
N LEU A 270 14.64 17.89 -7.69
CA LEU A 270 15.84 17.04 -7.62
C LEU A 270 17.15 17.85 -7.45
N ARG A 271 17.08 19.11 -7.01
CA ARG A 271 18.21 20.07 -6.96
C ARG A 271 18.12 20.96 -5.72
N GLU A 272 19.25 21.11 -5.03
CA GLU A 272 19.39 21.77 -3.72
C GLU A 272 18.72 23.15 -3.63
N ASP A 273 18.88 23.99 -4.66
CA ASP A 273 18.31 25.36 -4.68
C ASP A 273 16.77 25.40 -4.76
N ALA A 274 16.12 24.37 -5.32
CA ALA A 274 14.66 24.28 -5.41
C ALA A 274 14.04 23.75 -4.11
N GLU A 275 14.76 22.88 -3.40
CA GLU A 275 14.29 22.22 -2.18
C GLU A 275 13.93 23.23 -1.08
N LYS A 276 14.79 24.24 -0.87
CA LYS A 276 14.56 25.28 0.14
C LYS A 276 13.33 26.13 -0.16
N THR A 277 13.18 26.58 -1.41
CA THR A 277 12.00 27.35 -1.84
C THR A 277 10.74 26.51 -1.74
N PHE A 278 10.81 25.23 -2.09
CA PHE A 278 9.69 24.29 -1.94
C PHE A 278 9.23 24.18 -0.49
N ILE A 279 10.14 24.01 0.47
CA ILE A 279 9.79 23.95 1.90
C ILE A 279 9.10 25.24 2.35
N ILE A 280 9.60 26.41 1.95
CA ILE A 280 8.99 27.70 2.30
C ILE A 280 7.56 27.81 1.74
N GLN A 281 7.36 27.46 0.47
CA GLN A 281 6.03 27.52 -0.16
C GLN A 281 5.08 26.47 0.43
N LEU A 282 5.59 25.29 0.79
CA LEU A 282 4.80 24.24 1.41
C LEU A 282 4.34 24.68 2.81
N ASP A 283 5.23 25.32 3.58
CA ASP A 283 4.91 25.88 4.90
C ASP A 283 3.81 26.95 4.80
N MET A 284 3.91 27.84 3.80
CA MET A 284 2.89 28.83 3.50
C MET A 284 1.56 28.19 3.06
N ALA A 285 1.62 27.11 2.27
CA ALA A 285 0.42 26.41 1.82
C ALA A 285 -0.29 25.73 2.99
N VAL A 286 0.45 25.06 3.87
CA VAL A 286 -0.09 24.45 5.09
C VAL A 286 -0.79 25.50 5.95
N ASP A 287 -0.17 26.67 6.17
CA ASP A 287 -0.74 27.77 6.97
C ASP A 287 -2.05 28.32 6.35
N LYS A 288 -2.11 28.43 5.02
CA LYS A 288 -3.33 28.85 4.32
C LYS A 288 -4.43 27.79 4.40
N VAL A 289 -4.12 26.51 4.22
CA VAL A 289 -5.13 25.43 4.21
C VAL A 289 -5.88 25.33 5.55
N ILE A 290 -5.20 25.61 6.66
CA ILE A 290 -5.82 25.58 8.00
C ILE A 290 -6.62 26.85 8.34
N SER A 291 -6.54 27.89 7.51
CA SER A 291 -7.28 29.12 7.74
C SER A 291 -8.79 28.91 7.59
N SER A 292 -9.59 29.69 8.32
CA SER A 292 -11.05 29.56 8.32
C SER A 292 -11.70 29.79 6.96
N GLU A 293 -11.00 30.49 6.05
CA GLU A 293 -11.49 30.80 4.70
C GLU A 293 -11.58 29.56 3.80
N HIS A 294 -10.82 28.51 4.10
CA HIS A 294 -10.71 27.32 3.25
C HIS A 294 -11.33 26.05 3.85
N ILE A 295 -12.14 26.18 4.90
CA ILE A 295 -12.78 25.04 5.59
C ILE A 295 -13.65 24.19 4.65
N ASN A 296 -14.39 24.82 3.74
CA ASN A 296 -15.30 24.10 2.83
C ASN A 296 -14.55 23.24 1.79
N ASP A 297 -13.33 23.64 1.42
CA ASP A 297 -12.49 22.94 0.45
C ASP A 297 -11.38 22.13 1.13
N PHE A 298 -11.44 21.98 2.46
CA PHE A 298 -10.37 21.39 3.26
C PHE A 298 -9.98 19.99 2.78
N ALA A 299 -10.95 19.15 2.44
CA ALA A 299 -10.72 17.78 1.97
C ALA A 299 -9.92 17.73 0.65
N ILE A 300 -10.20 18.64 -0.29
CA ILE A 300 -9.48 18.73 -1.56
C ILE A 300 -8.08 19.30 -1.31
N ASN A 301 -7.99 20.32 -0.48
CA ASN A 301 -6.74 21.03 -0.19
C ASN A 301 -5.74 20.15 0.57
N GLN A 302 -6.19 19.35 1.54
CA GLN A 302 -5.32 18.41 2.27
C GLN A 302 -4.75 17.33 1.33
N ASP A 303 -5.52 16.90 0.32
CA ASP A 303 -5.10 15.87 -0.62
C ASP A 303 -4.04 16.39 -1.59
N ILE A 304 -4.14 17.65 -2.00
CA ILE A 304 -3.12 18.33 -2.78
C ILE A 304 -1.82 18.46 -1.98
N ILE A 305 -1.91 18.88 -0.70
CA ILE A 305 -0.75 18.92 0.21
C ILE A 305 -0.12 17.52 0.36
N ALA A 306 -0.94 16.49 0.56
CA ALA A 306 -0.46 15.13 0.72
C ALA A 306 0.23 14.59 -0.53
N PHE A 307 -0.32 14.89 -1.71
CA PHE A 307 0.31 14.56 -2.98
C PHE A 307 1.71 15.19 -3.10
N PHE A 308 1.85 16.49 -2.89
CA PHE A 308 3.16 17.16 -2.99
C PHE A 308 4.14 16.70 -1.91
N ALA A 309 3.69 16.58 -0.66
CA ALA A 309 4.54 16.12 0.42
C ALA A 309 5.05 14.68 0.17
N GLY A 310 4.17 13.77 -0.27
CA GLY A 310 4.53 12.40 -0.62
C GLY A 310 5.59 12.33 -1.73
N ARG A 311 5.52 13.21 -2.72
CA ARG A 311 6.47 13.25 -3.84
C ARG A 311 7.83 13.85 -3.47
N CYS A 312 7.82 14.93 -2.68
CA CYS A 312 9.00 15.77 -2.49
C CYS A 312 9.71 15.55 -1.15
N ILE A 313 8.99 15.45 -0.02
CA ILE A 313 9.60 15.42 1.32
C ILE A 313 10.56 14.23 1.50
N ILE A 314 10.26 13.09 0.87
CA ILE A 314 11.11 11.90 0.92
C ILE A 314 12.54 12.23 0.42
N GLN A 315 12.65 13.07 -0.61
CA GLN A 315 13.91 13.36 -1.31
C GLN A 315 14.69 14.51 -0.66
N ILE A 316 14.00 15.50 -0.08
CA ILE A 316 14.61 16.70 0.51
C ILE A 316 15.38 16.37 1.80
N PRO A 317 16.63 16.82 2.02
CA PRO A 317 17.39 16.59 3.25
C PRO A 317 16.62 16.91 4.54
N SER A 318 16.80 16.07 5.57
CA SER A 318 16.07 16.20 6.84
C SER A 318 16.34 17.52 7.56
N GLU A 319 17.51 18.12 7.34
CA GLU A 319 17.89 19.44 7.86
C GLU A 319 16.98 20.54 7.33
N LEU A 320 16.65 20.52 6.03
CA LEU A 320 15.78 21.51 5.40
C LEU A 320 14.32 21.31 5.78
N VAL A 321 13.85 20.06 5.83
CA VAL A 321 12.47 19.75 6.27
C VAL A 321 12.24 20.22 7.71
N PHE A 322 13.26 20.14 8.56
CA PHE A 322 13.19 20.62 9.94
C PHE A 322 13.04 22.15 10.07
N GLU A 323 13.45 22.94 9.05
CA GLU A 323 13.26 24.40 9.07
C GLU A 323 11.79 24.81 8.91
N MET A 324 10.90 23.89 8.51
CA MET A 324 9.47 24.13 8.34
C MET A 324 8.79 24.43 9.68
N LYS A 325 8.09 25.57 9.78
CA LYS A 325 7.43 25.99 11.04
C LYS A 325 6.21 25.12 11.36
N ASN A 326 5.44 24.74 10.34
CA ASN A 326 4.19 24.01 10.48
C ASN A 326 4.34 22.49 10.30
N LEU A 327 5.51 21.93 10.62
CA LEU A 327 5.81 20.51 10.41
C LEU A 327 4.82 19.56 11.13
N SER A 328 4.42 19.88 12.36
CA SER A 328 3.41 19.12 13.10
C SER A 328 2.01 19.22 12.46
N THR A 329 1.67 20.38 11.89
CA THR A 329 0.41 20.57 11.17
C THR A 329 0.41 19.80 9.86
N LEU A 330 1.53 19.81 9.13
CA LEU A 330 1.71 18.99 7.92
C LEU A 330 1.46 17.51 8.25
N LEU A 331 2.07 16.96 9.30
CA LEU A 331 1.85 15.57 9.70
C LEU A 331 0.36 15.26 9.96
N LYS A 332 -0.38 16.18 10.60
CA LYS A 332 -1.83 16.04 10.82
C LYS A 332 -2.62 16.05 9.52
N LEU A 333 -2.27 16.91 8.56
CA LEU A 333 -2.88 16.95 7.24
C LEU A 333 -2.62 15.67 6.44
N LEU A 334 -1.38 15.14 6.48
CA LEU A 334 -1.06 13.87 5.82
C LEU A 334 -1.83 12.70 6.41
N SER A 335 -1.92 12.64 7.74
CA SER A 335 -2.74 11.63 8.44
C SER A 335 -4.23 11.77 8.10
N ALA A 336 -4.75 13.00 8.00
CA ALA A 336 -6.13 13.24 7.62
C ALA A 336 -6.39 12.84 6.17
N SER A 337 -5.56 13.24 5.22
CA SER A 337 -5.67 12.80 3.83
C SER A 337 -5.56 11.28 3.70
N LEU A 338 -4.63 10.62 4.40
CA LEU A 338 -4.47 9.17 4.36
C LEU A 338 -5.69 8.41 4.93
N LEU A 339 -6.22 8.85 6.07
CA LEU A 339 -7.25 8.10 6.80
C LEU A 339 -8.66 8.49 6.41
N THR A 340 -8.92 9.75 6.04
CA THR A 340 -10.27 10.30 5.94
C THR A 340 -10.64 10.76 4.53
N SER A 341 -9.71 10.82 3.57
CA SER A 341 -10.04 11.26 2.21
C SER A 341 -10.87 10.22 1.46
N PRO A 342 -11.90 10.64 0.69
CA PRO A 342 -12.60 9.78 -0.27
C PRO A 342 -11.69 9.17 -1.35
N SER A 343 -10.51 9.77 -1.58
CA SER A 343 -9.51 9.31 -2.55
C SER A 343 -8.47 8.36 -1.96
N THR A 344 -8.58 8.01 -0.68
CA THR A 344 -7.69 7.07 0.03
C THR A 344 -8.51 6.01 0.78
N PHE A 345 -8.43 5.96 2.12
CA PHE A 345 -9.09 4.95 2.95
C PHE A 345 -10.47 5.36 3.49
N ASN A 346 -10.84 6.64 3.35
CA ASN A 346 -12.18 7.17 3.63
C ASN A 346 -12.81 6.69 4.96
N ASN A 347 -12.09 6.77 6.08
CA ASN A 347 -12.54 6.36 7.43
C ASN A 347 -13.09 4.92 7.50
N SER A 348 -12.54 3.99 6.72
CA SER A 348 -13.02 2.61 6.56
C SER A 348 -14.46 2.48 6.03
N ASP A 349 -15.11 3.59 5.65
CA ASP A 349 -16.47 3.61 5.11
C ASP A 349 -16.60 2.71 3.86
N LEU A 350 -15.51 2.57 3.10
CA LEU A 350 -15.43 1.66 1.96
C LEU A 350 -15.67 0.19 2.37
N ILE A 351 -15.14 -0.21 3.52
CA ILE A 351 -15.28 -1.57 4.05
C ILE A 351 -16.65 -1.70 4.71
N HIS A 352 -17.07 -0.68 5.46
CA HIS A 352 -18.38 -0.63 6.11
C HIS A 352 -19.55 -0.82 5.13
N ARG A 353 -19.45 -0.21 3.94
CA ARG A 353 -20.48 -0.27 2.89
C ARG A 353 -20.37 -1.48 1.96
N LEU A 354 -19.47 -2.44 2.23
CA LEU A 354 -19.26 -3.58 1.34
C LEU A 354 -20.54 -4.40 1.13
N GLN A 355 -20.87 -4.61 -0.13
CA GLN A 355 -21.96 -5.48 -0.58
C GLN A 355 -21.51 -6.18 -1.85
N ASN A 356 -21.87 -7.45 -2.00
CA ASN A 356 -21.57 -8.24 -3.20
C ASN A 356 -22.39 -7.77 -4.41
N THR A 357 -22.05 -6.60 -4.95
CA THR A 357 -22.70 -6.00 -6.13
C THR A 357 -21.65 -5.46 -7.10
N PRO A 358 -21.90 -5.52 -8.43
CA PRO A 358 -20.96 -4.99 -9.43
C PRO A 358 -20.71 -3.48 -9.31
N ALA A 359 -21.67 -2.72 -8.77
CA ALA A 359 -21.53 -1.29 -8.57
C ALA A 359 -20.42 -0.97 -7.55
N ILE A 360 -20.41 -1.67 -6.41
CA ILE A 360 -19.40 -1.52 -5.37
C ILE A 360 -18.02 -2.00 -5.88
N THR A 361 -17.97 -3.14 -6.57
CA THR A 361 -16.72 -3.64 -7.18
C THR A 361 -16.09 -2.59 -8.12
N ASN A 362 -16.92 -1.94 -8.95
CA ASN A 362 -16.46 -0.88 -9.85
C ASN A 362 -16.03 0.39 -9.12
N GLU A 363 -16.76 0.83 -8.08
CA GLU A 363 -16.41 1.98 -7.23
C GLU A 363 -15.00 1.81 -6.62
N ILE A 364 -14.76 0.65 -6.00
CA ILE A 364 -13.47 0.34 -5.35
C ILE A 364 -12.36 0.17 -6.40
N THR A 365 -12.66 -0.42 -7.56
CA THR A 365 -11.70 -0.53 -8.67
C THR A 365 -11.32 0.86 -9.21
N GLN A 366 -12.26 1.79 -9.29
CA GLN A 366 -11.96 3.17 -9.69
C GLN A 366 -11.09 3.87 -8.64
N LEU A 367 -11.37 3.68 -7.35
CA LEU A 367 -10.56 4.22 -6.25
C LEU A 367 -9.10 3.76 -6.32
N THR A 368 -8.85 2.46 -6.47
CA THR A 368 -7.47 1.94 -6.56
C THR A 368 -6.71 2.47 -7.78
N ASN A 369 -7.43 2.92 -8.80
CA ASN A 369 -6.87 3.58 -9.98
C ASN A 369 -6.62 5.08 -9.80
N GLN A 370 -7.17 5.71 -8.77
CA GLN A 370 -6.98 7.13 -8.51
C GLN A 370 -5.50 7.45 -8.21
N PRO A 371 -5.00 8.62 -8.63
CA PRO A 371 -3.62 9.02 -8.44
C PRO A 371 -3.18 9.06 -6.97
N LEU A 372 -4.02 9.63 -6.09
CA LEU A 372 -3.70 9.77 -4.67
C LEU A 372 -3.59 8.41 -3.98
N PHE A 373 -4.48 7.46 -4.32
CA PHE A 373 -4.40 6.08 -3.83
C PHE A 373 -3.08 5.42 -4.21
N LYS A 374 -2.62 5.60 -5.47
CA LYS A 374 -1.32 5.09 -5.94
C LYS A 374 -0.13 5.72 -5.21
N ASP A 375 -0.31 6.92 -4.65
CA ASP A 375 0.70 7.65 -3.89
C ASP A 375 0.63 7.40 -2.36
N ILE A 376 -0.29 6.56 -1.85
CA ILE A 376 -0.37 6.19 -0.42
C ILE A 376 0.98 5.74 0.14
N GLY A 377 1.71 4.89 -0.59
CA GLY A 377 3.03 4.42 -0.15
C GLY A 377 4.11 5.50 -0.14
N ARG A 378 3.94 6.61 -0.87
CA ARG A 378 4.81 7.79 -0.79
C ARG A 378 4.38 8.70 0.36
N ILE A 379 3.08 8.91 0.53
CA ILE A 379 2.51 9.68 1.64
C ILE A 379 2.96 9.09 2.99
N SER A 380 2.86 7.77 3.16
CA SER A 380 3.29 7.10 4.40
C SER A 380 4.79 7.25 4.68
N ARG A 381 5.63 7.26 3.63
CA ARG A 381 7.08 7.50 3.76
C ARG A 381 7.40 8.96 4.10
N ALA A 382 6.67 9.92 3.56
CA ALA A 382 6.78 11.32 3.96
C ALA A 382 6.38 11.50 5.43
N MET A 383 5.28 10.87 5.87
CA MET A 383 4.88 10.85 7.28
C MET A 383 5.97 10.24 8.17
N ALA A 384 6.51 9.09 7.80
CA ALA A 384 7.60 8.42 8.53
C ALA A 384 8.82 9.34 8.72
N LYS A 385 9.26 10.00 7.65
CA LYS A 385 10.38 10.96 7.73
C LYS A 385 10.08 12.15 8.64
N ILE A 386 8.86 12.69 8.59
CA ILE A 386 8.45 13.79 9.46
C ILE A 386 8.43 13.34 10.93
N ILE A 387 7.91 12.14 11.22
CA ILE A 387 7.92 11.55 12.56
C ILE A 387 9.36 11.37 13.05
N GLU A 388 10.25 10.86 12.21
CA GLU A 388 11.66 10.68 12.54
C GLU A 388 12.32 12.01 12.95
N ILE A 389 12.11 13.07 12.16
CA ILE A 389 12.64 14.42 12.44
C ILE A 389 12.11 14.96 13.76
N LEU A 390 10.80 14.84 14.01
CA LEU A 390 10.16 15.32 15.24
C LEU A 390 10.72 14.60 16.48
N LEU A 391 10.85 13.27 16.43
CA LEU A 391 11.34 12.47 17.56
C LEU A 391 12.85 12.59 17.77
N LEU A 392 13.67 12.67 16.72
CA LEU A 392 15.13 12.88 16.87
C LEU A 392 15.46 14.20 17.56
N LYS A 393 14.61 15.22 17.37
CA LYS A 393 14.77 16.54 17.99
C LYS A 393 13.97 16.70 19.29
N LYS A 394 13.31 15.63 19.77
CA LYS A 394 12.46 15.61 20.98
C LYS A 394 11.36 16.67 20.97
N GLN A 395 10.73 16.88 19.81
CA GLN A 395 9.66 17.84 19.63
C GLN A 395 8.34 17.13 19.29
N SER A 396 7.24 17.66 19.82
CA SER A 396 5.88 17.28 19.43
C SER A 396 5.54 15.78 19.49
N ALA A 397 6.06 15.04 20.47
CA ALA A 397 5.74 13.62 20.65
C ALA A 397 4.24 13.38 20.90
N ASP A 398 3.54 14.35 21.47
CA ASP A 398 2.07 14.39 21.61
C ASP A 398 1.35 14.37 20.27
N VAL A 399 1.90 15.05 19.25
CA VAL A 399 1.35 15.02 17.89
C VAL A 399 1.53 13.65 17.26
N VAL A 400 2.72 13.05 17.42
CA VAL A 400 2.97 11.68 16.95
C VAL A 400 2.02 10.69 17.63
N GLN A 401 1.83 10.80 18.95
CA GLN A 401 0.86 9.98 19.69
C GLN A 401 -0.55 10.14 19.13
N SER A 402 -1.01 11.38 18.90
CA SER A 402 -2.34 11.63 18.33
C SER A 402 -2.51 10.98 16.95
N ILE A 403 -1.44 10.86 16.15
CA ILE A 403 -1.50 10.11 14.89
C ILE A 403 -1.63 8.61 15.15
N VAL A 404 -0.83 8.06 16.07
CA VAL A 404 -0.89 6.64 16.45
C VAL A 404 -2.29 6.28 16.99
N ASP A 405 -2.87 7.10 17.87
CA ASP A 405 -4.25 6.93 18.38
C ASP A 405 -5.27 6.84 17.24
N ARG A 406 -5.13 7.68 16.20
CA ARG A 406 -6.00 7.65 15.01
C ARG A 406 -5.79 6.38 14.19
N LEU A 407 -4.55 5.90 14.07
CA LEU A 407 -4.26 4.62 13.39
C LEU A 407 -4.86 3.44 14.17
N VAL A 408 -4.78 3.44 15.50
CA VAL A 408 -5.42 2.44 16.36
C VAL A 408 -6.93 2.43 16.12
N GLY A 409 -7.60 3.59 16.26
CA GLY A 409 -9.04 3.70 16.04
C GLY A 409 -9.46 3.26 14.63
N PHE A 410 -8.70 3.65 13.61
CA PHE A 410 -8.94 3.23 12.23
C PHE A 410 -8.79 1.71 12.06
N SER A 411 -7.76 1.10 12.64
CA SER A 411 -7.52 -0.36 12.55
C SER A 411 -8.65 -1.17 13.21
N TYR A 412 -9.23 -0.67 14.30
CA TYR A 412 -10.41 -1.28 14.92
C TYR A 412 -11.63 -1.23 14.02
N ASN A 413 -11.90 -0.09 13.37
CA ASN A 413 -13.03 0.03 12.45
C ASN A 413 -12.89 -0.97 11.29
N VAL A 414 -11.70 -1.06 10.68
CA VAL A 414 -11.40 -2.05 9.63
C VAL A 414 -11.67 -3.47 10.10
N PHE A 415 -11.19 -3.83 11.30
CA PHE A 415 -11.40 -5.13 11.90
C PHE A 415 -12.89 -5.45 12.08
N PHE A 416 -13.67 -4.54 12.66
CA PHE A 416 -15.10 -4.74 12.90
C PHE A 416 -15.92 -4.74 11.60
N ASP A 417 -15.65 -3.82 10.68
CA ASP A 417 -16.37 -3.72 9.40
C ASP A 417 -16.15 -4.98 8.56
N TRP A 418 -14.90 -5.48 8.49
CA TRP A 418 -14.59 -6.71 7.77
C TRP A 418 -15.19 -7.95 8.45
N ASP A 419 -15.11 -8.04 9.78
CA ASP A 419 -15.76 -9.09 10.55
C ASP A 419 -17.26 -9.19 10.24
N GLN A 420 -17.95 -8.05 10.31
CA GLN A 420 -19.37 -7.96 10.02
C GLN A 420 -19.70 -8.35 8.58
N TYR A 421 -18.88 -7.92 7.60
CA TYR A 421 -19.04 -8.30 6.21
C TYR A 421 -18.94 -9.82 5.99
N ILE A 422 -17.92 -10.46 6.58
CA ILE A 422 -17.71 -11.91 6.48
C ILE A 422 -18.87 -12.67 7.12
N MET A 423 -19.30 -12.29 8.33
CA MET A 423 -20.45 -12.92 8.99
C MET A 423 -21.74 -12.83 8.17
N ASN A 424 -21.97 -11.69 7.51
CA ASN A 424 -23.16 -11.49 6.67
C ASN A 424 -23.13 -12.28 5.35
N THR A 425 -21.98 -12.83 4.98
CA THR A 425 -21.73 -13.43 3.67
C THR A 425 -21.50 -14.95 3.74
N ALA A 426 -20.94 -15.46 4.84
CA ALA A 426 -20.55 -16.86 5.00
C ALA A 426 -21.70 -17.89 4.84
N ASP A 427 -22.93 -17.52 5.20
CA ASP A 427 -24.09 -18.44 5.20
C ASP A 427 -25.00 -18.33 3.96
N LYS A 428 -24.63 -17.52 2.96
CA LYS A 428 -25.49 -17.28 1.78
C LYS A 428 -25.09 -18.18 0.62
N SER A 429 -26.03 -19.00 0.15
CA SER A 429 -25.88 -19.70 -1.13
C SER A 429 -25.86 -18.67 -2.26
N MET A 430 -24.71 -18.53 -2.93
CA MET A 430 -24.52 -17.61 -4.04
C MET A 430 -24.81 -18.30 -5.39
N THR A 431 -25.36 -17.53 -6.32
CA THR A 431 -25.40 -17.89 -7.75
C THR A 431 -24.00 -17.79 -8.38
N GLN A 432 -23.79 -18.41 -9.54
CA GLN A 432 -22.48 -18.34 -10.23
C GLN A 432 -22.03 -16.91 -10.54
N GLU A 433 -22.95 -16.01 -10.88
CA GLU A 433 -22.63 -14.60 -11.14
C GLU A 433 -22.24 -13.86 -9.86
N GLU A 434 -22.94 -14.12 -8.75
CA GLU A 434 -22.60 -13.58 -7.43
C GLU A 434 -21.27 -14.11 -6.90
N THR A 435 -20.95 -15.38 -7.13
CA THR A 435 -19.64 -15.96 -6.79
C THR A 435 -18.53 -15.27 -7.55
N LYS A 436 -18.70 -15.07 -8.86
CA LYS A 436 -17.70 -14.35 -9.67
C LYS A 436 -17.51 -12.91 -9.19
N ASN A 437 -18.60 -12.18 -8.95
CA ASN A 437 -18.49 -10.81 -8.45
C ASN A 437 -17.86 -10.75 -7.04
N PHE A 438 -18.10 -11.75 -6.20
CA PHE A 438 -17.47 -11.87 -4.89
C PHE A 438 -15.96 -12.03 -5.02
N GLU A 439 -15.49 -12.92 -5.90
CA GLU A 439 -14.05 -13.10 -6.17
C GLU A 439 -13.41 -11.80 -6.70
N ASP A 440 -14.07 -11.11 -7.63
CA ASP A 440 -13.59 -9.82 -8.16
C ASP A 440 -13.53 -8.75 -7.06
N LEU A 441 -14.57 -8.65 -6.23
CA LEU A 441 -14.63 -7.72 -5.10
C LEU A 441 -13.53 -8.01 -4.07
N GLU A 442 -13.38 -9.28 -3.71
CA GLU A 442 -12.38 -9.76 -2.76
C GLU A 442 -10.96 -9.39 -3.23
N ASN A 443 -10.63 -9.64 -4.49
CA ASN A 443 -9.33 -9.28 -5.07
C ASN A 443 -8.99 -7.78 -4.96
N VAL A 444 -9.97 -6.92 -5.21
CA VAL A 444 -9.77 -5.47 -5.12
C VAL A 444 -9.65 -5.02 -3.66
N VAL A 445 -10.46 -5.59 -2.75
CA VAL A 445 -10.37 -5.31 -1.30
C VAL A 445 -9.02 -5.74 -0.73
N TRP A 446 -8.48 -6.90 -1.12
CA TRP A 446 -7.14 -7.33 -0.72
C TRP A 446 -6.03 -6.37 -1.19
N THR A 447 -6.22 -5.72 -2.34
CA THR A 447 -5.30 -4.66 -2.81
C THR A 447 -5.31 -3.45 -1.88
N ILE A 448 -6.47 -3.10 -1.33
CA ILE A 448 -6.60 -2.04 -0.32
C ILE A 448 -5.93 -2.46 0.98
N PHE A 449 -6.24 -3.64 1.49
CA PHE A 449 -5.64 -4.17 2.73
C PHE A 449 -4.11 -4.28 2.66
N LYS A 450 -3.57 -4.68 1.51
CA LYS A 450 -2.12 -4.67 1.27
C LYS A 450 -1.53 -3.25 1.34
N SER A 451 -2.17 -2.28 0.67
CA SER A 451 -1.72 -0.88 0.67
C SER A 451 -1.78 -0.26 2.06
N MET A 452 -2.82 -0.61 2.83
CA MET A 452 -3.03 -0.20 4.22
C MET A 452 -1.98 -0.78 5.16
N THR A 453 -1.77 -2.08 5.13
CA THR A 453 -0.76 -2.77 5.97
C THR A 453 0.64 -2.23 5.70
N PHE A 454 0.97 -1.98 4.42
CA PHE A 454 2.24 -1.36 4.04
C PHE A 454 2.37 0.07 4.60
N ALA A 455 1.35 0.92 4.40
CA ALA A 455 1.38 2.30 4.85
C ALA A 455 1.52 2.40 6.38
N PHE A 456 0.75 1.61 7.13
CA PHE A 456 0.79 1.58 8.58
C PHE A 456 2.15 1.06 9.07
N THR A 457 2.66 -0.02 8.49
CA THR A 457 3.98 -0.57 8.86
C THR A 457 5.10 0.45 8.66
N VAL A 458 5.09 1.21 7.56
CA VAL A 458 6.08 2.27 7.33
C VAL A 458 6.01 3.36 8.40
N ILE A 459 4.80 3.77 8.78
CA ILE A 459 4.60 4.80 9.81
C ILE A 459 5.03 4.28 11.19
N LEU A 460 4.61 3.08 11.58
CA LEU A 460 4.94 2.49 12.89
C LEU A 460 6.44 2.17 13.01
N LYS A 461 7.08 1.71 11.92
CA LYS A 461 8.52 1.49 11.86
C LYS A 461 9.32 2.75 12.16
N SER A 462 8.83 3.92 11.71
CA SER A 462 9.50 5.20 11.98
C SER A 462 9.56 5.56 13.48
N ILE A 463 8.71 4.94 14.30
CA ILE A 463 8.68 5.09 15.76
C ILE A 463 9.50 3.98 16.43
N ALA A 464 9.27 2.72 16.05
CA ALA A 464 9.82 1.57 16.77
C ALA A 464 11.24 1.16 16.35
N VAL A 465 11.67 1.50 15.13
CA VAL A 465 12.92 1.01 14.54
C VAL A 465 13.84 2.15 14.12
N ASP A 466 13.31 3.15 13.41
CA ASP A 466 14.17 4.17 12.77
C ASP A 466 14.76 5.16 13.78
N ILE A 467 14.17 5.28 14.97
CA ILE A 467 14.76 6.05 16.07
C ILE A 467 15.81 5.20 16.81
N PRO A 468 17.07 5.63 16.89
CA PRO A 468 18.14 4.88 17.54
C PRO A 468 17.85 4.55 19.01
N ASP A 469 18.38 3.43 19.47
CA ASP A 469 18.30 2.93 20.85
C ASP A 469 16.86 2.74 21.37
N GLY A 470 15.87 2.57 20.47
CA GLY A 470 14.47 2.42 20.87
C GLY A 470 13.85 3.70 21.47
N LYS A 471 14.51 4.86 21.34
CA LYS A 471 14.05 6.12 21.95
C LYS A 471 12.70 6.59 21.41
N GLY A 472 12.25 6.13 20.25
CA GLY A 472 10.94 6.47 19.73
C GLY A 472 9.81 5.90 20.60
N LEU A 473 9.94 4.64 21.04
CA LEU A 473 8.99 3.98 21.95
C LEU A 473 8.98 4.59 23.36
N ILE A 474 10.11 5.15 23.80
CA ILE A 474 10.20 5.88 25.08
C ILE A 474 9.51 7.26 24.96
N GLN A 475 9.70 7.95 23.85
CA GLN A 475 9.21 9.31 23.66
C GLN A 475 7.70 9.37 23.38
N VAL A 476 7.16 8.37 22.68
CA VAL A 476 5.76 8.32 22.24
C VAL A 476 4.97 7.44 23.22
N PRO A 477 4.09 8.00 24.07
CA PRO A 477 3.47 7.26 25.16
C PRO A 477 2.55 6.13 24.69
N ASN A 478 2.71 4.91 25.18
CA ASN A 478 1.93 3.73 24.77
C ASN A 478 2.16 3.25 23.32
N ALA A 479 3.13 3.81 22.59
CA ALA A 479 3.38 3.43 21.20
C ALA A 479 3.55 1.91 21.02
N ALA A 480 4.23 1.23 21.94
CA ALA A 480 4.41 -0.21 21.87
C ALA A 480 3.08 -0.98 21.94
N GLN A 481 2.21 -0.63 22.88
CA GLN A 481 0.88 -1.25 23.02
C GLN A 481 -0.01 -0.94 21.81
N ASP A 482 0.07 0.27 21.29
CA ASP A 482 -0.71 0.70 20.13
C ASP A 482 -0.26 0.00 18.84
N ILE A 483 1.06 -0.18 18.64
CA ILE A 483 1.63 -0.95 17.54
C ILE A 483 1.13 -2.39 17.57
N ILE A 484 1.23 -3.05 18.74
CA ILE A 484 0.79 -4.44 18.90
C ILE A 484 -0.73 -4.53 18.65
N SER A 485 -1.52 -3.57 19.15
CA SER A 485 -2.97 -3.53 18.93
C SER A 485 -3.33 -3.39 17.45
N ILE A 486 -2.65 -2.50 16.71
CA ILE A 486 -2.84 -2.31 15.27
C ILE A 486 -2.53 -3.61 14.51
N TYR A 487 -1.39 -4.25 14.81
CA TYR A 487 -1.00 -5.49 14.16
C TYR A 487 -1.93 -6.65 14.50
N ALA A 488 -2.42 -6.74 15.73
CA ALA A 488 -3.47 -7.70 16.10
C ALA A 488 -4.75 -7.49 15.27
N ASN A 489 -5.18 -6.24 15.09
CA ASN A 489 -6.35 -5.89 14.29
C ASN A 489 -6.17 -6.22 12.80
N PHE A 490 -4.94 -6.19 12.29
CA PHE A 490 -4.59 -6.54 10.92
C PHE A 490 -4.11 -7.99 10.73
N ASN A 491 -4.14 -8.83 11.76
CA ASN A 491 -3.55 -10.17 11.67
C ASN A 491 -4.20 -11.02 10.57
N PHE A 492 -5.52 -10.87 10.38
CA PHE A 492 -6.26 -11.55 9.30
C PHE A 492 -5.78 -11.17 7.90
N ILE A 493 -5.22 -9.96 7.74
CA ILE A 493 -4.63 -9.49 6.49
C ILE A 493 -3.25 -10.10 6.29
N THR A 494 -2.42 -10.08 7.33
CA THR A 494 -1.05 -10.59 7.25
C THR A 494 -1.01 -12.10 7.06
N GLU A 495 -1.94 -12.85 7.67
CA GLU A 495 -2.11 -14.29 7.43
C GLU A 495 -2.47 -14.57 5.97
N TYR A 496 -3.36 -13.77 5.37
CA TYR A 496 -3.78 -13.94 3.96
C TYR A 496 -2.65 -13.60 2.97
N LEU A 497 -1.94 -12.49 3.19
CA LEU A 497 -0.90 -12.01 2.25
C LEU A 497 0.36 -12.90 2.23
N GLY A 498 0.62 -13.65 3.31
CA GLY A 498 1.75 -14.56 3.42
C GLY A 498 3.12 -13.90 3.30
N ASP A 499 4.07 -14.62 2.70
CA ASP A 499 5.46 -14.14 2.52
C ASP A 499 5.57 -13.10 1.39
N GLY A 500 5.81 -11.84 1.76
CA GLY A 500 5.92 -10.73 0.83
C GLY A 500 6.93 -9.65 1.22
N ALA A 501 7.20 -8.74 0.28
CA ALA A 501 8.02 -7.56 0.50
C ALA A 501 7.41 -6.68 1.61
N GLY A 502 8.18 -6.41 2.67
CA GLY A 502 7.73 -5.67 3.85
C GLY A 502 7.56 -6.52 5.12
N ARG A 503 7.61 -7.87 5.02
CA ARG A 503 7.55 -8.76 6.19
C ARG A 503 8.66 -8.49 7.21
N GLN A 504 9.87 -8.19 6.74
CA GLN A 504 10.99 -7.83 7.61
C GLN A 504 10.69 -6.56 8.42
N ALA A 505 10.22 -5.50 7.75
CA ALA A 505 9.86 -4.25 8.43
C ALA A 505 8.76 -4.46 9.48
N TYR A 506 7.76 -5.29 9.16
CA TYR A 506 6.73 -5.70 10.10
C TYR A 506 7.31 -6.44 11.32
N GLN A 507 8.14 -7.46 11.07
CA GLN A 507 8.78 -8.27 12.11
C GLN A 507 9.71 -7.43 13.01
N ASP A 508 10.52 -6.56 12.44
CA ASP A 508 11.42 -5.66 13.18
C ASP A 508 10.61 -4.72 14.10
N THR A 509 9.52 -4.15 13.55
CA THR A 509 8.64 -3.23 14.29
C THR A 509 7.94 -3.95 15.45
N LEU A 510 7.38 -5.14 15.20
CA LEU A 510 6.73 -5.95 16.22
C LEU A 510 7.73 -6.40 17.30
N THR A 511 8.89 -6.91 16.89
CA THR A 511 9.93 -7.40 17.81
C THR A 511 10.43 -6.29 18.72
N ASN A 512 10.65 -5.09 18.20
CA ASN A 512 11.06 -3.94 19.02
C ASN A 512 9.98 -3.49 19.99
N ALA A 513 8.71 -3.49 19.58
CA ALA A 513 7.59 -3.16 20.46
C ALA A 513 7.45 -4.19 21.61
N VAL A 514 7.58 -5.48 21.29
CA VAL A 514 7.55 -6.56 22.29
C VAL A 514 8.76 -6.46 23.24
N ALA A 515 9.97 -6.28 22.70
CA ALA A 515 11.18 -6.12 23.50
C ALA A 515 11.09 -4.93 24.46
N TYR A 516 10.46 -3.83 24.04
CA TYR A 516 10.21 -2.68 24.90
C TYR A 516 9.29 -3.04 26.09
N LEU A 517 8.20 -3.77 25.84
CA LEU A 517 7.24 -4.18 26.86
C LEU A 517 7.77 -5.28 27.81
N LEU A 518 8.77 -6.05 27.38
CA LEU A 518 9.43 -7.05 28.21
C LEU A 518 10.35 -6.44 29.28
N HIS A 519 10.71 -5.16 29.16
CA HIS A 519 11.52 -4.47 30.16
C HIS A 519 10.77 -4.36 31.49
N GLU A 520 11.48 -4.50 32.63
CA GLU A 520 10.87 -4.52 33.97
C GLU A 520 10.00 -3.28 34.25
N ASP A 521 10.46 -2.11 33.80
CA ASP A 521 9.73 -0.84 33.96
C ASP A 521 8.38 -0.79 33.21
N ASN A 522 8.17 -1.64 32.21
CA ASN A 522 7.00 -1.61 31.31
C ASN A 522 6.06 -2.82 31.49
N GLN A 523 6.26 -3.64 32.54
CA GLN A 523 5.46 -4.85 32.75
C GLN A 523 3.99 -4.54 33.03
N CYS A 524 3.69 -3.39 33.66
CA CYS A 524 2.31 -2.99 33.93
C CYS A 524 1.54 -2.74 32.63
N GLU A 525 2.19 -2.11 31.67
CA GLU A 525 1.69 -1.80 30.33
C GLU A 525 1.42 -3.07 29.53
N LEU A 526 2.34 -4.03 29.55
CA LEU A 526 2.17 -5.35 28.95
C LEU A 526 0.94 -6.07 29.52
N ASN A 527 0.85 -6.13 30.85
CA ASN A 527 -0.24 -6.81 31.55
C ASN A 527 -1.59 -6.13 31.29
N LYS A 528 -1.63 -4.80 31.24
CA LYS A 528 -2.83 -4.05 30.88
C LYS A 528 -3.27 -4.34 29.44
N LEU A 529 -2.34 -4.38 28.48
CA LEU A 529 -2.62 -4.70 27.08
C LEU A 529 -3.25 -6.09 26.96
N LEU A 530 -2.60 -7.13 27.51
CA LEU A 530 -3.09 -8.50 27.45
C LEU A 530 -4.43 -8.66 28.19
N SER A 531 -4.56 -8.08 29.38
CA SER A 531 -5.81 -8.09 30.15
C SER A 531 -6.98 -7.53 29.34
N LEU A 532 -6.81 -6.37 28.70
CA LEU A 532 -7.85 -5.75 27.87
C LEU A 532 -8.16 -6.59 26.64
N ALA A 533 -7.13 -7.03 25.92
CA ALA A 533 -7.29 -7.83 24.69
C ALA A 533 -8.08 -9.12 24.94
N PHE A 534 -7.72 -9.89 25.98
CA PHE A 534 -8.41 -11.15 26.29
C PHE A 534 -9.82 -10.94 26.88
N LYS A 535 -10.05 -9.86 27.64
CA LYS A 535 -11.38 -9.52 28.15
C LYS A 535 -12.42 -9.30 27.06
N GLU A 536 -12.03 -8.87 25.86
CA GLU A 536 -12.94 -8.76 24.72
C GLU A 536 -13.53 -10.11 24.27
N TYR A 537 -12.81 -11.21 24.54
CA TYR A 537 -13.19 -12.57 24.18
C TYR A 537 -13.68 -13.39 25.38
N ALA A 538 -13.66 -12.81 26.58
CA ALA A 538 -14.10 -13.48 27.79
C ALA A 538 -15.55 -13.95 27.63
N PRO A 539 -15.86 -15.22 27.92
CA PRO A 539 -17.21 -15.73 27.77
C PRO A 539 -18.19 -14.95 28.64
N SER A 540 -19.12 -14.23 28.01
CA SER A 540 -20.37 -13.86 28.66
C SER A 540 -21.04 -15.16 29.10
N LYS A 541 -21.04 -15.44 30.42
CA LYS A 541 -21.57 -16.65 31.08
C LYS A 541 -22.49 -17.45 30.17
N PHE A 542 -21.99 -18.56 29.60
CA PHE A 542 -22.69 -19.57 28.80
C PHE A 542 -23.91 -19.07 28.00
N VAL A 543 -23.83 -19.07 26.67
CA VAL A 543 -25.03 -18.99 25.84
C VAL A 543 -25.98 -20.14 26.23
N HIS A 544 -27.30 -19.92 26.13
CA HIS A 544 -28.34 -20.86 26.62
C HIS A 544 -28.18 -22.32 26.18
N ASP A 545 -27.39 -22.58 25.13
CA ASP A 545 -27.16 -23.90 24.54
C ASP A 545 -25.85 -24.58 25.00
N GLY A 546 -25.12 -24.00 25.96
CA GLY A 546 -23.90 -24.60 26.54
C GLY A 546 -22.67 -24.61 25.62
N LYS A 547 -22.75 -24.03 24.42
CA LYS A 547 -21.59 -23.81 23.55
C LYS A 547 -20.66 -22.72 24.13
N PRO A 548 -19.33 -22.93 24.13
CA PRO A 548 -18.40 -21.88 24.49
C PRO A 548 -18.53 -20.68 23.54
N SER A 549 -18.45 -19.46 24.06
CA SER A 549 -18.53 -18.24 23.25
C SER A 549 -17.45 -18.17 22.17
N VAL A 550 -16.31 -18.83 22.38
CA VAL A 550 -15.16 -18.82 21.49
C VAL A 550 -15.42 -19.61 20.20
N GLU A 551 -16.28 -20.64 20.25
CA GLU A 551 -16.75 -21.39 19.05
C GLU A 551 -17.74 -20.58 18.20
N LEU A 552 -18.17 -19.41 18.67
CA LEU A 552 -19.06 -18.51 17.92
C LEU A 552 -18.29 -17.32 17.32
N LEU A 553 -16.97 -17.26 17.52
CA LEU A 553 -16.14 -16.23 16.90
C LEU A 553 -16.04 -16.50 15.41
N SER A 554 -16.11 -15.44 14.62
CA SER A 554 -15.78 -15.49 13.20
C SER A 554 -14.29 -15.83 12.98
N MET A 555 -13.93 -16.22 11.76
CA MET A 555 -12.53 -16.43 11.38
C MET A 555 -11.67 -15.18 11.59
N VAL A 556 -12.22 -13.97 11.42
CA VAL A 556 -11.51 -12.69 11.62
C VAL A 556 -11.19 -12.48 13.10
N LYS A 557 -12.17 -12.72 13.98
CA LYS A 557 -11.97 -12.64 15.44
C LYS A 557 -11.03 -13.72 15.95
N GLN A 558 -11.12 -14.93 15.41
CA GLN A 558 -10.21 -16.03 15.72
C GLN A 558 -8.77 -15.67 15.33
N SER A 559 -8.54 -15.10 14.14
CA SER A 559 -7.22 -14.62 13.70
C SER A 559 -6.62 -13.58 14.66
N ARG A 560 -7.38 -12.57 15.10
CA ARG A 560 -6.89 -11.59 16.10
C ARG A 560 -6.57 -12.26 17.46
N LEU A 561 -7.36 -13.24 17.89
CA LEU A 561 -7.09 -14.00 19.11
C LEU A 561 -5.83 -14.87 18.97
N THR A 562 -5.59 -15.48 17.79
CA THR A 562 -4.36 -16.22 17.49
C THR A 562 -3.14 -15.33 17.71
N PHE A 563 -3.15 -14.11 17.16
CA PHE A 563 -2.05 -13.15 17.33
C PHE A 563 -1.69 -12.90 18.81
N PHE A 564 -2.68 -12.62 19.66
CA PHE A 564 -2.42 -12.40 21.08
C PHE A 564 -2.02 -13.69 21.81
N THR A 565 -2.51 -14.84 21.36
CA THR A 565 -2.15 -16.14 21.94
C THR A 565 -0.71 -16.54 21.58
N ASP A 566 -0.26 -16.25 20.36
CA ASP A 566 1.14 -16.40 19.95
C ASP A 566 2.06 -15.43 20.70
N LEU A 567 1.60 -14.21 20.95
CA LEU A 567 2.35 -13.24 21.75
C LEU A 567 2.60 -13.75 23.17
N ILE A 568 1.61 -14.44 23.78
CA ILE A 568 1.76 -15.03 25.12
C ILE A 568 2.96 -15.96 25.21
N GLU A 569 3.23 -16.77 24.18
CA GLU A 569 4.37 -17.68 24.18
C GLU A 569 5.68 -16.95 24.48
N GLN A 570 5.86 -15.77 23.90
CA GLN A 570 7.09 -14.98 23.99
C GLN A 570 7.18 -14.17 25.29
N VAL A 571 6.04 -13.83 25.90
CA VAL A 571 6.00 -12.89 27.04
C VAL A 571 5.56 -13.52 28.36
N MET A 572 5.27 -14.83 28.38
CA MET A 572 4.68 -15.53 29.52
C MET A 572 5.39 -15.25 30.85
N SER A 573 6.73 -15.21 30.87
CA SER A 573 7.51 -14.93 32.08
C SER A 573 7.11 -13.62 32.76
N ASN A 574 6.74 -12.61 31.98
CA ASN A 574 6.46 -11.24 32.42
C ASN A 574 4.96 -10.96 32.62
N ILE A 575 4.10 -11.95 32.38
CA ILE A 575 2.66 -11.84 32.66
C ILE A 575 2.40 -12.04 34.16
N ASP A 576 1.64 -11.15 34.77
CA ASP A 576 1.20 -11.26 36.15
C ASP A 576 0.25 -12.44 36.31
N ASP A 577 0.40 -13.20 37.40
CA ASP A 577 -0.40 -14.40 37.66
C ASP A 577 -1.91 -14.08 37.64
N GLN A 578 -2.31 -12.91 38.15
CA GLN A 578 -3.72 -12.48 38.14
C GLN A 578 -4.27 -12.27 36.73
N VAL A 579 -3.47 -11.75 35.81
CA VAL A 579 -3.89 -11.54 34.42
C VAL A 579 -3.98 -12.88 33.70
N LEU A 580 -3.01 -13.77 33.92
CA LEU A 580 -3.03 -15.12 33.39
C LEU A 580 -4.27 -15.90 33.85
N GLU A 581 -4.54 -15.90 35.15
CA GLU A 581 -5.63 -16.68 35.76
C GLU A 581 -7.02 -16.13 35.45
N ASN A 582 -7.22 -14.81 35.54
CA ASN A 582 -8.56 -14.22 35.48
C ASN A 582 -8.98 -13.79 34.07
N ASP A 583 -8.02 -13.46 33.21
CA ASP A 583 -8.33 -12.84 31.91
C ASP A 583 -7.94 -13.75 30.74
N ILE A 584 -6.74 -14.34 30.77
CA ILE A 584 -6.21 -15.13 29.65
C ILE A 584 -6.76 -16.56 29.63
N LEU A 585 -6.51 -17.34 30.70
CA LEU A 585 -6.88 -18.76 30.74
C LEU A 585 -8.39 -19.01 30.49
N PRO A 586 -9.34 -18.19 31.01
CA PRO A 586 -10.77 -18.38 30.74
C PRO A 586 -11.16 -18.32 29.27
N VAL A 587 -10.39 -17.62 28.44
CA VAL A 587 -10.59 -17.55 26.98
C VAL A 587 -9.95 -18.75 26.27
N ILE A 588 -8.77 -19.17 26.73
CA ILE A 588 -8.00 -20.28 26.12
C ILE A 588 -8.64 -21.65 26.44
N TYR A 589 -9.17 -21.85 27.65
CA TYR A 589 -9.76 -23.14 28.07
C TYR A 589 -10.84 -23.70 27.13
N PRO A 590 -11.81 -22.91 26.63
CA PRO A 590 -12.71 -23.32 25.57
C PRO A 590 -12.03 -23.90 24.33
N VAL A 591 -11.00 -23.23 23.81
CA VAL A 591 -10.28 -23.61 22.60
C VAL A 591 -9.60 -24.96 22.78
N LEU A 592 -8.96 -25.16 23.94
CA LEU A 592 -8.30 -26.43 24.29
C LEU A 592 -9.26 -27.63 24.32
N LYS A 593 -10.57 -27.41 24.43
CA LYS A 593 -11.57 -28.49 24.49
C LYS A 593 -12.26 -28.75 23.16
N TRP A 594 -11.88 -28.05 22.09
CA TRP A 594 -12.44 -28.26 20.76
C TRP A 594 -12.28 -29.71 20.32
N LYS A 595 -13.39 -30.32 19.89
CA LYS A 595 -13.41 -31.65 19.27
C LYS A 595 -13.39 -31.58 17.74
N ARG A 596 -13.84 -30.44 17.20
CA ARG A 596 -13.72 -30.08 15.79
C ARG A 596 -12.86 -28.83 15.72
N ILE A 597 -11.71 -28.93 15.07
CA ILE A 597 -10.81 -27.79 14.88
C ILE A 597 -11.42 -26.89 13.78
N GLU A 598 -11.79 -25.68 14.15
CA GLU A 598 -12.25 -24.65 13.21
C GLU A 598 -11.07 -23.83 12.67
N ASN A 599 -10.18 -23.39 13.56
CA ASN A 599 -8.92 -22.74 13.25
C ASN A 599 -7.77 -23.52 13.89
N LYS A 600 -6.91 -24.09 13.05
CA LYS A 600 -5.79 -24.91 13.48
C LYS A 600 -4.73 -24.11 14.24
N ASP A 601 -4.41 -22.93 13.75
CA ASP A 601 -3.35 -22.09 14.33
C ASP A 601 -3.77 -21.66 15.73
N LEU A 602 -4.99 -21.17 15.92
CA LEU A 602 -5.51 -20.83 17.25
C LEU A 602 -5.50 -22.01 18.23
N TYR A 603 -5.88 -23.21 17.76
CA TYR A 603 -5.86 -24.42 18.58
C TYR A 603 -4.43 -24.77 19.02
N GLU A 604 -3.46 -24.72 18.10
CA GLU A 604 -2.05 -24.99 18.41
C GLU A 604 -1.47 -23.91 19.34
N SER A 605 -1.71 -22.62 19.07
CA SER A 605 -1.29 -21.50 19.92
C SER A 605 -1.85 -21.59 21.34
N ALA A 606 -3.11 -22.00 21.50
CA ALA A 606 -3.73 -22.22 22.80
C ALA A 606 -3.00 -23.29 23.63
N HIS A 607 -2.61 -24.41 22.99
CA HIS A 607 -1.82 -25.44 23.63
C HIS A 607 -0.43 -24.94 24.01
N THR A 608 0.22 -24.18 23.12
CA THR A 608 1.52 -23.57 23.35
C THR A 608 1.49 -22.58 24.52
N ALA A 609 0.48 -21.72 24.60
CA ALA A 609 0.31 -20.79 25.71
C ALA A 609 0.26 -21.50 27.08
N VAL A 610 -0.46 -22.62 27.19
CA VAL A 610 -0.47 -23.42 28.42
C VAL A 610 0.90 -24.03 28.71
N ILE A 611 1.57 -24.58 27.69
CA ILE A 611 2.93 -25.13 27.84
C ILE A 611 3.90 -24.05 28.31
N SER A 612 3.82 -22.83 27.76
CA SER A 612 4.63 -21.70 28.19
C SER A 612 4.39 -21.33 29.65
N ALA A 613 3.16 -21.45 30.17
CA ALA A 613 2.89 -21.24 31.60
C ALA A 613 3.64 -22.24 32.48
N PHE A 614 3.70 -23.51 32.06
CA PHE A 614 4.48 -24.55 32.74
C PHE A 614 5.99 -24.29 32.66
N ILE A 615 6.50 -23.92 31.49
CA ILE A 615 7.92 -23.61 31.29
C ILE A 615 8.34 -22.38 32.10
N ALA A 616 7.47 -21.38 32.21
CA ALA A 616 7.68 -20.19 33.01
C ALA A 616 7.39 -20.39 34.52
N GLU A 617 7.13 -21.62 34.95
CA GLU A 617 6.92 -22.01 36.36
C GLU A 617 5.81 -21.19 37.07
N LYS A 618 4.75 -20.83 36.35
CA LYS A 618 3.65 -20.03 36.90
C LYS A 618 2.96 -20.75 38.08
N PRO A 619 2.55 -20.05 39.15
CA PRO A 619 1.91 -20.69 40.30
C PRO A 619 0.66 -21.51 39.93
N ILE A 620 -0.14 -21.01 38.98
CA ILE A 620 -1.33 -21.68 38.46
C ILE A 620 -1.03 -23.06 37.85
N SER A 621 0.22 -23.33 37.42
CA SER A 621 0.63 -24.62 36.88
C SER A 621 0.32 -25.78 37.82
N ARG A 622 0.35 -25.56 39.15
CA ARG A 622 0.01 -26.61 40.13
C ARG A 622 -1.46 -27.06 40.01
N GLU A 623 -2.36 -26.12 39.79
CA GLU A 623 -3.80 -26.39 39.65
C GLU A 623 -4.15 -26.85 38.22
N LEU A 624 -3.48 -26.25 37.23
CA LEU A 624 -3.69 -26.52 35.81
C LEU A 624 -3.19 -27.92 35.40
N ALA A 625 -2.16 -28.47 36.06
CA ALA A 625 -1.52 -29.74 35.72
C ALA A 625 -2.51 -30.88 35.46
N GLY A 626 -3.37 -31.16 36.44
CA GLY A 626 -4.32 -32.27 36.34
C GLY A 626 -5.42 -32.02 35.30
N VAL A 627 -5.83 -30.76 35.11
CA VAL A 627 -6.85 -30.40 34.12
C VAL A 627 -6.29 -30.52 32.71
N TYR A 628 -5.08 -30.00 32.46
CA TYR A 628 -4.46 -30.01 31.15
C TYR A 628 -4.06 -31.43 30.72
N ALA A 629 -3.56 -32.26 31.64
CA ALA A 629 -3.29 -33.66 31.35
C ALA A 629 -4.54 -34.42 30.87
N LYS A 630 -5.67 -34.18 31.53
CA LYS A 630 -6.95 -34.74 31.11
C LYS A 630 -7.38 -34.22 29.74
N ILE A 631 -7.18 -32.92 29.45
CA ILE A 631 -7.47 -32.34 28.13
C ILE A 631 -6.63 -33.03 27.04
N LEU A 632 -5.33 -33.21 27.25
CA LEU A 632 -4.45 -33.90 26.29
C LEU A 632 -4.92 -35.34 26.03
N ILE A 633 -5.27 -36.07 27.10
CA ILE A 633 -5.81 -37.43 27.01
C ILE A 633 -7.16 -37.44 26.27
N ASP A 634 -8.04 -36.49 26.55
CA ASP A 634 -9.37 -36.45 25.94
C ASP A 634 -9.33 -36.01 24.46
N ASN A 635 -8.29 -35.31 24.02
CA ASN A 635 -8.11 -34.83 22.63
C ASN A 635 -7.29 -35.77 21.75
N PHE A 636 -6.72 -36.84 22.30
CA PHE A 636 -6.03 -37.88 21.53
C PHE A 636 -6.91 -39.14 21.41
N PRO A 637 -7.11 -39.72 20.20
CA PRO A 637 -6.37 -39.50 18.96
C PRO A 637 -6.94 -38.46 17.99
N GLU A 638 -8.12 -37.91 18.28
CA GLU A 638 -8.70 -36.81 17.52
C GLU A 638 -9.24 -35.75 18.49
N PRO A 639 -8.95 -34.46 18.26
CA PRO A 639 -8.31 -33.90 17.06
C PRO A 639 -6.77 -33.85 17.08
N MET A 640 -6.12 -34.29 18.17
CA MET A 640 -4.65 -34.26 18.33
C MET A 640 -4.01 -35.58 17.90
N ASN A 641 -2.93 -35.51 17.12
CA ASN A 641 -2.17 -36.71 16.73
C ASN A 641 -1.19 -37.19 17.81
N LEU A 642 -0.60 -38.38 17.61
CA LEU A 642 0.30 -39.01 18.59
C LEU A 642 1.55 -38.17 18.89
N ASP A 643 2.13 -37.53 17.89
CA ASP A 643 3.36 -36.74 18.08
C ASP A 643 3.07 -35.47 18.88
N GLN A 644 1.96 -34.79 18.60
CA GLN A 644 1.47 -33.64 19.38
C GLN A 644 1.17 -34.05 20.83
N PHE A 645 0.49 -35.19 21.04
CA PHE A 645 0.21 -35.71 22.38
C PHE A 645 1.49 -36.02 23.15
N ARG A 646 2.43 -36.74 22.53
CA ARG A 646 3.73 -37.08 23.13
C ARG A 646 4.52 -35.83 23.48
N PHE A 647 4.59 -34.86 22.57
CA PHE A 647 5.28 -33.60 22.82
C PHE A 647 4.66 -32.82 23.98
N GLY A 648 3.34 -32.61 23.95
CA GLY A 648 2.62 -31.87 24.99
C GLY A 648 2.70 -32.54 26.37
N PHE A 649 2.48 -33.85 26.44
CA PHE A 649 2.48 -34.59 27.69
C PHE A 649 3.90 -34.72 28.27
N ASN A 650 4.92 -34.95 27.42
CA ASN A 650 6.31 -35.00 27.87
C ASN A 650 6.77 -33.64 28.40
N THR A 651 6.47 -32.56 27.69
CA THR A 651 6.82 -31.19 28.12
C THR A 651 6.12 -30.82 29.44
N LEU A 652 4.85 -31.19 29.59
CA LEU A 652 4.11 -31.04 30.86
C LEU A 652 4.83 -31.76 32.01
N ILE A 653 5.16 -33.05 31.85
CA ILE A 653 5.82 -33.82 32.91
C ILE A 653 7.22 -33.27 33.20
N GLN A 654 7.97 -32.87 32.18
CA GLN A 654 9.29 -32.27 32.34
C GLN A 654 9.22 -31.00 33.19
N ALA A 655 8.30 -30.10 32.89
CA ALA A 655 8.10 -28.89 33.68
C ALA A 655 7.63 -29.19 35.11
N LEU A 656 6.70 -30.15 35.28
CA LEU A 656 6.23 -30.55 36.60
C LEU A 656 7.31 -31.20 37.47
N CYS A 657 8.24 -31.96 36.89
CA CYS A 657 9.37 -32.52 37.65
C CYS A 657 10.28 -31.41 38.21
N GLY A 658 10.35 -30.25 37.55
CA GLY A 658 11.04 -29.07 38.09
C GLY A 658 10.30 -28.42 39.26
N LEU A 659 8.97 -28.50 39.26
CA LEU A 659 8.10 -27.86 40.25
C LEU A 659 7.81 -28.73 41.48
N ASP A 660 7.32 -29.96 41.26
CA ASP A 660 6.89 -30.92 42.27
C ASP A 660 6.80 -32.35 41.68
N ASP A 661 7.73 -33.22 42.07
CA ASP A 661 7.79 -34.63 41.65
C ASP A 661 6.51 -35.42 41.96
N ALA A 662 5.81 -35.12 43.07
CA ALA A 662 4.59 -35.81 43.44
C ALA A 662 3.43 -35.41 42.52
N LEU A 663 3.37 -34.14 42.12
CA LEU A 663 2.39 -33.66 41.14
C LEU A 663 2.68 -34.22 39.75
N ALA A 664 3.95 -34.30 39.35
CA ALA A 664 4.35 -34.97 38.12
C ALA A 664 3.87 -36.44 38.12
N TRP A 665 4.10 -37.18 39.21
CA TRP A 665 3.62 -38.56 39.33
C TRP A 665 2.10 -38.68 39.32
N LEU A 666 1.37 -37.77 40.00
CA LEU A 666 -0.08 -37.74 39.95
C LEU A 666 -0.59 -37.60 38.51
N THR A 667 0.06 -36.77 37.71
CA THR A 667 -0.24 -36.58 36.29
C THR A 667 0.08 -37.83 35.46
N VAL A 668 1.21 -38.50 35.71
CA VAL A 668 1.53 -39.80 35.08
C VAL A 668 0.47 -40.85 35.40
N ASN A 669 -0.05 -40.88 36.64
CA ASN A 669 -1.10 -41.82 37.02
C ASN A 669 -2.40 -41.63 36.23
N GLN A 670 -2.72 -40.40 35.77
CA GLN A 670 -3.89 -40.20 34.90
C GLN A 670 -3.72 -40.91 33.55
N LEU A 671 -2.52 -40.88 32.98
CA LEU A 671 -2.19 -41.63 31.76
C LEU A 671 -2.27 -43.14 32.00
N ILE A 672 -1.70 -43.63 33.10
CA ILE A 672 -1.78 -45.06 33.49
C ILE A 672 -3.25 -45.49 33.64
N GLN A 673 -4.08 -44.70 34.33
CA GLN A 673 -5.51 -44.96 34.48
C GLN A 673 -6.23 -45.00 33.14
N LYS A 674 -5.89 -44.10 32.20
CA LYS A 674 -6.44 -44.14 30.85
C LYS A 674 -6.05 -45.42 30.12
N ILE A 675 -4.78 -45.82 30.16
CA ILE A 675 -4.30 -47.08 29.56
C ILE A 675 -5.07 -48.28 30.11
N HIS A 676 -5.25 -48.35 31.43
CA HIS A 676 -5.98 -49.44 32.07
C HIS A 676 -7.48 -49.44 31.74
N SER A 677 -8.08 -48.29 31.43
CA SER A 677 -9.48 -48.24 31.01
C SER A 677 -9.74 -48.82 29.60
N LEU A 678 -8.69 -49.06 28.81
CA LEU A 678 -8.76 -49.54 27.42
C LEU A 678 -8.67 -51.08 27.37
N GLU A 679 -9.72 -51.77 27.80
CA GLU A 679 -9.72 -53.23 27.93
C GLU A 679 -10.22 -53.97 26.67
N ASN A 680 -10.91 -53.29 25.74
CA ASN A 680 -11.52 -53.98 24.59
C ASN A 680 -10.53 -54.23 23.44
N GLU A 681 -10.76 -55.27 22.64
CA GLU A 681 -9.92 -55.59 21.47
C GLU A 681 -9.82 -54.43 20.45
N LYS A 682 -10.90 -53.65 20.30
CA LYS A 682 -10.93 -52.47 19.43
C LYS A 682 -10.01 -51.33 19.90
N ASP A 683 -9.64 -51.33 21.18
CA ASP A 683 -8.84 -50.27 21.81
C ASP A 683 -7.33 -50.59 21.83
N ILE A 684 -6.93 -51.78 21.32
CA ILE A 684 -5.54 -52.28 21.37
C ILE A 684 -4.55 -51.29 20.75
N VAL A 685 -4.89 -50.71 19.59
CA VAL A 685 -4.01 -49.75 18.89
C VAL A 685 -3.81 -48.51 19.75
N LEU A 686 -4.90 -47.91 20.21
CA LEU A 686 -4.87 -46.70 21.03
C LEU A 686 -4.15 -46.93 22.37
N ARG A 687 -4.34 -48.10 22.99
CA ARG A 687 -3.64 -48.48 24.22
C ARG A 687 -2.12 -48.58 24.00
N ASN A 688 -1.67 -49.12 22.87
CA ASN A 688 -0.25 -49.16 22.52
C ASN A 688 0.34 -47.77 22.29
N GLU A 689 -0.42 -46.86 21.69
CA GLU A 689 0.00 -45.48 21.46
C GLU A 689 0.15 -44.71 22.79
N TYR A 690 -0.80 -44.87 23.72
CA TYR A 690 -0.65 -44.34 25.08
C TYR A 690 0.51 -44.99 25.84
N THR A 691 0.73 -46.30 25.65
CA THR A 691 1.88 -47.01 26.25
C THR A 691 3.21 -46.46 25.70
N THR A 692 3.26 -46.11 24.42
CA THR A 692 4.40 -45.46 23.79
C THR A 692 4.69 -44.10 24.43
N ALA A 693 3.65 -43.30 24.65
CA ALA A 693 3.79 -42.03 25.37
C ALA A 693 4.26 -42.22 26.82
N LEU A 694 3.74 -43.24 27.53
CA LEU A 694 4.19 -43.56 28.90
C LEU A 694 5.68 -43.93 28.94
N ILE A 695 6.17 -44.68 27.94
CA ILE A 695 7.59 -45.03 27.81
C ILE A 695 8.45 -43.76 27.65
N ASP A 696 8.01 -42.78 26.86
CA ASP A 696 8.76 -41.53 26.68
C ASP A 696 8.94 -40.74 27.98
N LEU A 697 8.03 -40.89 28.95
CA LEU A 697 8.10 -40.22 30.25
C LEU A 697 9.27 -40.71 31.12
N LEU A 698 9.95 -41.81 30.75
CA LEU A 698 11.21 -42.21 31.37
C LEU A 698 12.32 -41.16 31.20
N LYS A 699 12.24 -40.31 30.18
CA LYS A 699 13.21 -39.24 29.94
C LYS A 699 13.09 -38.10 30.98
N PRO A 700 11.92 -37.45 31.16
CA PRO A 700 11.79 -36.34 32.10
C PRO A 700 11.77 -36.77 33.57
N LEU A 701 11.22 -37.93 33.92
CA LEU A 701 10.99 -38.32 35.32
C LEU A 701 12.28 -38.39 36.15
N SER A 702 12.21 -37.86 37.38
CA SER A 702 13.31 -37.88 38.35
C SER A 702 13.60 -39.30 38.86
N LEU A 703 14.83 -39.54 39.32
CA LEU A 703 15.28 -40.81 39.96
C LEU A 703 14.64 -41.08 41.33
N GLY A 704 13.66 -40.27 41.74
CA GLY A 704 12.97 -40.43 43.01
C GLY A 704 12.17 -41.74 43.09
N PRO A 705 11.31 -41.88 44.11
CA PRO A 705 10.54 -43.12 44.36
C PRO A 705 9.64 -43.55 43.18
N PHE A 706 9.39 -42.65 42.24
CA PHE A 706 8.50 -42.88 41.10
C PHE A 706 9.19 -43.53 39.90
N PHE A 707 10.51 -43.47 39.79
CA PHE A 707 11.23 -44.09 38.66
C PHE A 707 11.11 -45.63 38.66
N PRO A 708 11.32 -46.34 39.79
CA PRO A 708 11.05 -47.78 39.83
C PRO A 708 9.57 -48.11 39.58
N SER A 709 8.67 -47.24 40.06
CA SER A 709 7.22 -47.44 39.92
C SER A 709 6.77 -47.41 38.45
N ILE A 710 7.29 -46.49 37.64
CA ILE A 710 6.98 -46.46 36.20
C ILE A 710 7.60 -47.63 35.44
N LEU A 711 8.81 -48.07 35.81
CA LEU A 711 9.45 -49.25 35.22
C LEU A 711 8.61 -50.51 35.49
N ASP A 712 8.13 -50.69 36.72
CA ASP A 712 7.24 -51.79 37.07
C ASP A 712 5.92 -51.75 36.29
N GLU A 713 5.35 -50.56 36.08
CA GLU A 713 4.11 -50.42 35.33
C GLU A 713 4.29 -50.70 33.83
N ILE A 714 5.36 -50.16 33.22
CA ILE A 714 5.73 -50.45 31.83
C ILE A 714 5.98 -51.97 31.67
N ARG A 715 6.64 -52.62 32.63
CA ARG A 715 6.85 -54.08 32.61
C ARG A 715 5.53 -54.83 32.56
N LYS A 716 4.57 -54.51 33.44
CA LYS A 716 3.24 -55.14 33.45
C LYS A 716 2.53 -54.95 32.12
N LEU A 717 2.52 -53.73 31.59
CA LEU A 717 1.86 -53.41 30.33
C LEU A 717 2.45 -54.20 29.16
N ILE A 718 3.78 -54.28 29.04
CA ILE A 718 4.45 -55.06 27.98
C ILE A 718 4.14 -56.56 28.10
N LEU A 719 4.20 -57.11 29.31
CA LEU A 719 3.88 -58.53 29.55
C LEU A 719 2.42 -58.86 29.24
N SER A 720 1.50 -57.90 29.41
CA SER A 720 0.07 -58.05 29.12
C SER A 720 -0.33 -57.88 27.65
N GLN A 721 0.59 -57.54 26.74
CA GLN A 721 0.26 -57.36 25.32
C GLN A 721 -0.15 -58.67 24.65
N GLU A 722 -1.15 -58.60 23.77
CA GLU A 722 -1.82 -59.75 23.15
C GLU A 722 -0.93 -60.56 22.20
N THR A 723 0.06 -59.91 21.58
CA THR A 723 0.91 -60.56 20.57
C THR A 723 2.40 -60.33 20.80
N ILE A 724 3.19 -61.35 20.44
CA ILE A 724 4.66 -61.28 20.46
C ILE A 724 5.19 -60.17 19.54
N ILE A 725 4.48 -59.86 18.44
CA ILE A 725 4.89 -58.81 17.50
C ILE A 725 4.77 -57.43 18.16
N MET A 726 3.68 -57.17 18.90
CA MET A 726 3.51 -55.93 19.67
C MET A 726 4.56 -55.80 20.76
N GLN A 727 4.87 -56.91 21.46
CA GLN A 727 5.94 -56.93 22.46
C GLN A 727 7.28 -56.56 21.84
N LYS A 728 7.63 -57.10 20.66
CA LYS A 728 8.87 -56.74 19.94
C LYS A 728 8.90 -55.27 19.54
N ALA A 729 7.78 -54.74 19.03
CA ALA A 729 7.70 -53.34 18.62
C ALA A 729 7.84 -52.39 19.82
N THR A 730 7.15 -52.68 20.91
CA THR A 730 7.22 -51.88 22.15
C THR A 730 8.60 -51.96 22.80
N MET A 731 9.22 -53.16 22.82
CA MET A 731 10.60 -53.33 23.29
C MET A 731 11.61 -52.57 22.42
N LYS A 732 11.36 -52.42 21.12
CA LYS A 732 12.21 -51.58 20.25
C LYS A 732 12.10 -50.11 20.64
N ILE A 733 10.89 -49.58 20.81
CA ILE A 733 10.65 -48.20 21.25
C ILE A 733 11.28 -47.95 22.63
N LEU A 734 11.10 -48.89 23.55
CA LEU A 734 11.69 -48.84 24.88
C LEU A 734 13.22 -48.79 24.81
N PHE A 735 13.83 -49.65 23.98
CA PHE A 735 15.27 -49.63 23.76
C PHE A 735 15.75 -48.29 23.22
N GLU A 736 15.09 -47.75 22.19
CA GLU A 736 15.42 -46.43 21.61
C GLU A 736 15.30 -45.31 22.65
N THR A 737 14.32 -45.40 23.54
CA THR A 737 14.10 -44.42 24.63
C THR A 737 15.19 -44.50 25.70
N VAL A 738 15.53 -45.70 26.18
CA VAL A 738 16.53 -45.87 27.25
C VAL A 738 17.97 -45.75 26.74
N SER A 739 18.23 -46.03 25.46
CA SER A 739 19.55 -45.89 24.85
C SER A 739 19.79 -44.52 24.19
N GLY A 740 18.72 -43.74 23.98
CA GLY A 740 18.76 -42.44 23.34
C GLY A 740 19.28 -41.30 24.23
N SER A 741 19.39 -40.12 23.64
CA SER A 741 19.68 -38.87 24.35
C SER A 741 18.45 -38.41 25.17
N GLY A 742 18.70 -37.76 26.31
CA GLY A 742 17.64 -37.20 27.17
C GLY A 742 17.42 -37.93 28.50
N ILE A 743 17.95 -39.15 28.65
CA ILE A 743 18.03 -39.84 29.95
C ILE A 743 19.43 -39.64 30.55
N SER A 744 19.51 -39.16 31.80
CA SER A 744 20.80 -38.95 32.50
C SER A 744 21.57 -40.27 32.66
N ASP A 745 22.90 -40.25 32.73
CA ASP A 745 23.73 -41.47 32.77
C ASP A 745 23.40 -42.43 33.94
N MET A 746 23.02 -41.89 35.11
CA MET A 746 22.55 -42.71 36.24
C MET A 746 21.21 -43.41 35.92
N ARG A 747 20.20 -42.67 35.46
CA ARG A 747 18.92 -43.22 34.96
C ARG A 747 19.13 -44.23 33.84
N ARG A 748 20.06 -43.96 32.94
CA ARG A 748 20.39 -44.84 31.81
C ARG A 748 20.90 -46.18 32.30
N THR A 749 21.79 -46.19 33.28
CA THR A 749 22.38 -47.41 33.82
C THR A 749 21.30 -48.31 34.45
N GLU A 750 20.40 -47.71 35.23
CA GLU A 750 19.28 -48.42 35.86
C GLU A 750 18.26 -48.92 34.82
N ALA A 751 17.80 -48.03 33.92
CA ALA A 751 16.82 -48.36 32.89
C ALA A 751 17.34 -49.39 31.88
N VAL A 752 18.62 -49.33 31.47
CA VAL A 752 19.25 -50.33 30.59
C VAL A 752 19.41 -51.67 31.31
N GLY A 753 19.82 -51.66 32.58
CA GLY A 753 19.89 -52.87 33.39
C GLY A 753 18.54 -53.58 33.49
N TRP A 754 17.50 -52.84 33.86
CA TRP A 754 16.12 -53.32 33.91
C TRP A 754 15.61 -53.78 32.53
N PHE A 755 15.90 -53.05 31.45
CA PHE A 755 15.52 -53.44 30.09
C PHE A 755 16.12 -54.80 29.69
N LEU A 756 17.39 -55.05 30.02
CA LEU A 756 18.05 -56.33 29.71
C LEU A 756 17.42 -57.49 30.49
N GLU A 757 16.95 -57.26 31.71
CA GLU A 757 16.21 -58.25 32.50
C GLU A 757 14.85 -58.55 31.88
N LEU A 758 14.08 -57.51 31.53
CA LEU A 758 12.79 -57.67 30.86
C LEU A 758 12.92 -58.40 29.51
N LYS A 759 13.96 -58.08 28.73
CA LYS A 759 14.26 -58.76 27.48
C LYS A 759 14.53 -60.26 27.67
N ARG A 760 15.27 -60.63 28.72
CA ARG A 760 15.51 -62.05 29.07
C ARG A 760 14.22 -62.76 29.45
N GLU A 761 13.35 -62.10 30.22
CA GLU A 761 12.06 -62.64 30.65
C GLU A 761 11.13 -62.93 29.46
N LEU A 762 11.10 -62.03 28.48
CA LEU A 762 10.34 -62.17 27.23
C LEU A 762 10.98 -63.16 26.22
N LYS A 763 12.17 -63.71 26.52
CA LYS A 763 12.96 -64.59 25.63
C LYS A 763 13.26 -63.95 24.26
N MET A 764 13.58 -62.65 24.25
CA MET A 764 13.84 -61.85 23.04
C MET A 764 15.30 -61.47 22.82
#